data_AF-A0A1A8XUK9-F1
#
_entry.id   AF-A0A1A8XUK9-F1
#
_cell.length_a   1.000
_cell.length_b   1.000
_cell.length_c   1.000
_cell.angle_alpha   90.00
_cell.angle_beta   90.00
_cell.angle_gamma   90.00
#
_symmetry.space_group_name_H-M   'P 1'
#
loop_
_entity.id
_entity.type
_entity.pdbx_description
1 polymer ?
#
loop_
_entity_poly.entity_id
_entity_poly.type
_entity_poly.pdbx_seq_one_letter_code
_entity_poly.pdbx_strand_id
1 'polypeptide(L)'
;MAQINPAQLKRRLLLDQSEKVMKRRIECSDAPFLGLFGQEFDRYRDMRQAVVEEIRANPTSQGYLHHLEQRPALFSVWMVWHVMKGMGQDGRFSLYPYLQAALGMTREPGQSERESLWKSFRHAIVKLGLDPSPVTTGAGFMVNEYLRQVGVPLAWADDLARKMLAFARSAGLPDDDDPEGIASWQLALDAKLAAPFSQTARKGLALDTLGYYTRVFLRVRNAGGQAIDPTHALEKAMEAALVATVTGNDGIRRAAPPYVLLHDGILGVFLPGREEGEWSVTIDGGTRNYRASADDRFAPIGIALPREIEIRDHLSRQSSKIRLWEDQRSNRLLVFAANGRLKGQAQLEQTEALTLPPGDYTILSRFAPNGQEVEEVREQPRIFMFSLFLHPGSKHVLANGPAQLSLQAESQVFLNWQGDGRNTRDGTEFFPDDLSLTVEIPPDWLAFGGRDYVLSLTAAGLGARLEISITVNEAGTVLVDIGAEARRAGWAKGFARLLAELRRPNEVRALQRSAVLYWHGLLSVSDGLRFKCEAPPVNFEPMISENVVLSGAILKPGNGTGRMLRLVFRLGDQRRQVLTWAIPGVFVEVESILDGGQSQRISRPLGSTEVVSTISAKQILVTASDAGELRLGDWSQPVDFARRPLKALSAAFLAEHITSTANTLSYLNCRSGAEIPLLNLVQPHSVSGIGGEVKDGQFEVRLVMSEPLEELAITAQELLSGDRVAMRLLANRTEWTGQTFARARLMVLNDEQGGYQAHACFNLDRWPSGAWVFRFDGRLRGIWGHLENARRDVFGIGLAWDERRQAQRSENFLAKLDALDDEQALVVLQRVQEALLPCYALESWNSLKWLGDAWSRLVMRWKRREGEALTALTDMAALQPPDNSAASWQLQMTVGAVLPRLFALPAREYRRVNERPSSMLRALKAIATMATSYPSVFPDLIHPVAATGFSNVLAMMGGANPKEFVLEQYTQGLGQVDSYKYLFQLDDDGFLPGPGDYLGPLHLRHALRSLESRYKAGLSGNELRRGQAIGLCQHACRRLPRIEGTGTPSTLLGKSPFMNPWPTTADAVDEEVTLTRQHLEGMGHLLASLAWACRLDARRPGTLETWLGRVNHMAIPLQGPLSYLLQVGEAAFSFYLVLWELVLMADGGPASVTTTAISANQATQFGRRRLRAIR
;
A
#
# COMPACT_ATOMS: atom_id res chain seq x y z
N MET A 1 -13.13 -76.90 -33.58
CA MET A 1 -13.31 -75.44 -33.79
C MET A 1 -14.70 -75.08 -33.31
N ALA A 2 -14.84 -74.26 -32.28
CA ALA A 2 -16.16 -73.80 -31.83
C ALA A 2 -16.69 -72.72 -32.78
N GLN A 3 -17.97 -72.82 -33.18
CA GLN A 3 -18.63 -71.80 -34.00
C GLN A 3 -18.79 -70.51 -33.18
N ILE A 4 -18.04 -69.46 -33.53
CA ILE A 4 -18.27 -68.13 -32.97
C ILE A 4 -19.61 -67.61 -33.49
N ASN A 5 -20.53 -67.28 -32.59
CA ASN A 5 -21.85 -66.76 -32.96
C ASN A 5 -21.69 -65.43 -33.74
N PRO A 6 -22.26 -65.30 -34.96
CA PRO A 6 -22.16 -64.08 -35.75
C PRO A 6 -22.61 -62.80 -35.02
N ALA A 7 -23.59 -62.90 -34.11
CA ALA A 7 -24.03 -61.79 -33.28
C ALA A 7 -22.96 -61.35 -32.25
N GLN A 8 -22.23 -62.30 -31.66
CA GLN A 8 -21.11 -62.01 -30.75
C GLN A 8 -19.94 -61.36 -31.50
N LEU A 9 -19.62 -61.85 -32.71
CA LEU A 9 -18.58 -61.26 -33.55
C LEU A 9 -18.94 -59.81 -33.96
N LYS A 10 -20.20 -59.58 -34.38
CA LYS A 10 -20.70 -58.23 -34.71
C LYS A 10 -20.65 -57.29 -33.50
N ARG A 11 -21.05 -57.75 -32.31
CA ARG A 11 -20.96 -56.95 -31.07
C ARG A 11 -19.51 -56.61 -30.73
N ARG A 12 -18.59 -57.58 -30.81
CA ARG A 12 -17.16 -57.36 -30.56
C ARG A 12 -16.56 -56.30 -31.48
N LEU A 13 -16.83 -56.39 -32.78
CA LEU A 13 -16.37 -55.39 -33.76
C LEU A 13 -16.94 -54.00 -33.49
N LEU A 14 -18.23 -53.90 -33.11
CA LEU A 14 -18.87 -52.63 -32.77
C LEU A 14 -18.28 -52.01 -31.48
N LEU A 15 -17.98 -52.82 -30.46
CA LEU A 15 -17.31 -52.37 -29.24
C LEU A 15 -15.87 -51.91 -29.51
N ASP A 16 -15.12 -52.65 -30.33
CA ASP A 16 -13.73 -52.32 -30.68
C ASP A 16 -13.66 -51.06 -31.58
N GLN A 17 -14.67 -50.82 -32.43
CA GLN A 17 -14.82 -49.57 -33.17
C GLN A 17 -15.22 -48.41 -32.25
N SER A 18 -16.14 -48.65 -31.31
CA SER A 18 -16.60 -47.64 -30.35
C SER A 18 -15.48 -47.19 -29.41
N GLU A 19 -14.65 -48.13 -28.94
CA GLU A 19 -13.43 -47.85 -28.17
C GLU A 19 -12.49 -46.93 -28.95
N LYS A 20 -12.21 -47.22 -30.23
CA LYS A 20 -11.36 -46.36 -31.09
C LYS A 20 -11.93 -44.96 -31.27
N VAL A 21 -13.24 -44.82 -31.47
CA VAL A 21 -13.90 -43.52 -31.61
C VAL A 21 -13.83 -42.73 -30.30
N MET A 22 -14.16 -43.36 -29.17
CA MET A 22 -14.11 -42.72 -27.85
C MET A 22 -12.68 -42.31 -27.48
N LYS A 23 -11.72 -43.23 -27.63
CA LYS A 23 -10.30 -42.98 -27.34
C LYS A 23 -9.75 -41.82 -28.16
N ARG A 24 -9.96 -41.81 -29.49
CA ARG A 24 -9.52 -40.71 -30.35
C ARG A 24 -10.15 -39.38 -29.95
N ARG A 25 -11.41 -39.37 -29.53
CA ARG A 25 -12.09 -38.16 -29.09
C ARG A 25 -11.57 -37.65 -27.75
N ILE A 26 -11.16 -38.54 -26.85
CA ILE A 26 -10.45 -38.20 -25.61
C ILE A 26 -9.05 -37.63 -25.94
N GLU A 27 -8.27 -38.27 -26.80
CA GLU A 27 -6.90 -37.83 -27.17
C GLU A 27 -6.87 -36.46 -27.85
N CYS A 28 -7.84 -36.16 -28.72
CA CYS A 28 -7.90 -34.90 -29.47
C CYS A 28 -8.60 -33.73 -28.74
N SER A 29 -8.97 -33.86 -27.46
CA SER A 29 -9.69 -32.83 -26.70
C SER A 29 -8.88 -32.33 -25.52
N ASP A 30 -8.94 -31.02 -25.24
CA ASP A 30 -8.36 -30.38 -24.05
C ASP A 30 -9.17 -30.62 -22.76
N ALA A 31 -10.34 -31.28 -22.85
CA ALA A 31 -11.20 -31.62 -21.72
C ALA A 31 -10.54 -32.67 -20.79
N PRO A 32 -10.30 -32.36 -19.50
CA PRO A 32 -9.62 -33.27 -18.56
C PRO A 32 -10.57 -34.23 -17.83
N PHE A 33 -11.88 -34.19 -18.10
CA PHE A 33 -12.91 -34.94 -17.36
C PHE A 33 -13.73 -35.85 -18.27
N LEU A 34 -13.82 -37.15 -17.93
CA LEU A 34 -14.60 -38.15 -18.69
C LEU A 34 -16.09 -37.80 -18.84
N GLY A 35 -16.69 -37.10 -17.88
CA GLY A 35 -18.13 -36.75 -17.89
C GLY A 35 -18.52 -35.89 -19.10
N LEU A 36 -17.59 -35.08 -19.61
CA LEU A 36 -17.81 -34.22 -20.79
C LEU A 36 -17.98 -35.03 -22.09
N PHE A 37 -17.50 -36.28 -22.14
CA PHE A 37 -17.68 -37.20 -23.27
C PHE A 37 -18.96 -38.03 -23.16
N GLY A 38 -19.68 -37.95 -22.03
CA GLY A 38 -20.87 -38.76 -21.77
C GLY A 38 -22.03 -38.55 -22.76
N GLN A 39 -22.09 -37.42 -23.45
CA GLN A 39 -23.11 -37.15 -24.48
C GLN A 39 -22.99 -38.09 -25.70
N GLU A 40 -21.84 -38.72 -25.91
CA GLU A 40 -21.64 -39.66 -27.02
C GLU A 40 -22.55 -40.89 -26.92
N PHE A 41 -22.90 -41.35 -25.71
CA PHE A 41 -23.86 -42.43 -25.50
C PHE A 41 -25.31 -42.02 -25.78
N ASP A 42 -25.62 -40.71 -25.70
CA ASP A 42 -26.93 -40.18 -26.07
C ASP A 42 -26.99 -39.90 -27.59
N ARG A 43 -25.85 -39.58 -28.23
CA ARG A 43 -25.68 -39.41 -29.69
C ARG A 43 -25.65 -40.72 -30.47
N TYR A 44 -24.96 -41.75 -29.97
CA TYR A 44 -24.77 -43.04 -30.64
C TYR A 44 -25.47 -44.17 -29.88
N ARG A 45 -26.77 -44.36 -30.15
CA ARG A 45 -27.59 -45.39 -29.46
C ARG A 45 -27.03 -46.81 -29.58
N ASP A 46 -26.48 -47.17 -30.73
CA ASP A 46 -25.91 -48.51 -30.97
C ASP A 46 -24.69 -48.80 -30.09
N MET A 47 -23.86 -47.77 -29.84
CA MET A 47 -22.72 -47.85 -28.91
C MET A 47 -23.22 -48.12 -27.48
N ARG A 48 -24.23 -47.36 -27.03
CA ARG A 48 -24.86 -47.55 -25.72
C ARG A 48 -25.49 -48.94 -25.58
N GLN A 49 -26.20 -49.42 -26.60
CA GLN A 49 -26.80 -50.76 -26.57
C GLN A 49 -25.74 -51.86 -26.50
N ALA A 50 -24.65 -51.75 -27.27
CA ALA A 50 -23.56 -52.72 -27.25
C ALA A 50 -22.91 -52.84 -25.85
N VAL A 51 -22.67 -51.72 -25.17
CA VAL A 51 -22.12 -51.69 -23.80
C VAL A 51 -23.09 -52.33 -22.81
N VAL A 52 -24.39 -52.00 -22.86
CA VAL A 52 -25.41 -52.61 -22.00
C VAL A 52 -25.52 -54.12 -22.20
N GLU A 53 -25.46 -54.59 -23.44
CA GLU A 53 -25.52 -56.02 -23.75
C GLU A 53 -24.27 -56.79 -23.31
N GLU A 54 -23.09 -56.14 -23.33
CA GLU A 54 -21.83 -56.72 -22.83
C GLU A 54 -21.86 -56.84 -21.29
N ILE A 55 -22.24 -55.76 -20.58
CA ILE A 55 -22.33 -55.76 -19.10
C ILE A 55 -23.35 -56.78 -18.60
N ARG A 56 -24.50 -56.92 -19.27
CA ARG A 56 -25.49 -57.96 -18.94
C ARG A 56 -24.96 -59.40 -19.10
N ALA A 57 -23.94 -59.61 -19.92
CA ALA A 57 -23.34 -60.94 -20.09
C ALA A 57 -22.43 -61.34 -18.92
N ASN A 58 -21.89 -60.36 -18.16
CA ASN A 58 -21.11 -60.61 -16.95
C ASN A 58 -21.28 -59.47 -15.91
N PRO A 59 -22.43 -59.41 -15.21
CA PRO A 59 -22.77 -58.33 -14.27
C PRO A 59 -22.06 -58.50 -12.92
N THR A 60 -20.73 -58.51 -12.93
CA THR A 60 -19.87 -58.68 -11.75
C THR A 60 -18.74 -57.64 -11.75
N SER A 61 -18.18 -57.32 -10.58
CA SER A 61 -17.03 -56.43 -10.50
C SER A 61 -15.85 -56.96 -11.31
N GLN A 62 -15.53 -58.25 -11.24
CA GLN A 62 -14.45 -58.86 -12.04
C GLN A 62 -14.72 -58.82 -13.56
N GLY A 63 -15.97 -59.02 -13.99
CA GLY A 63 -16.36 -58.82 -15.39
C GLY A 63 -16.10 -57.39 -15.86
N TYR A 64 -16.49 -56.41 -15.04
CA TYR A 64 -16.27 -55.01 -15.35
C TYR A 64 -14.78 -54.61 -15.38
N LEU A 65 -13.97 -55.16 -14.46
CA LEU A 65 -12.50 -54.99 -14.48
C LEU A 65 -11.89 -55.47 -15.80
N HIS A 66 -12.29 -56.65 -16.27
CA HIS A 66 -11.84 -57.20 -17.56
C HIS A 66 -12.24 -56.31 -18.75
N HIS A 67 -13.44 -55.71 -18.70
CA HIS A 67 -13.88 -54.77 -19.73
C HIS A 67 -13.09 -53.44 -19.71
N LEU A 68 -12.77 -52.91 -18.53
CA LEU A 68 -11.91 -51.73 -18.37
C LEU A 68 -10.49 -51.96 -18.91
N GLU A 69 -9.91 -53.15 -18.69
CA GLU A 69 -8.56 -53.48 -19.20
C GLU A 69 -8.52 -53.53 -20.74
N GLN A 70 -9.55 -54.12 -21.36
CA GLN A 70 -9.63 -54.29 -22.82
C GLN A 70 -10.06 -53.02 -23.56
N ARG A 71 -11.01 -52.27 -23.00
CA ARG A 71 -11.67 -51.12 -23.64
C ARG A 71 -11.78 -49.95 -22.65
N PRO A 72 -10.64 -49.39 -22.22
CA PRO A 72 -10.60 -48.40 -21.14
C PRO A 72 -11.40 -47.14 -21.45
N ALA A 73 -11.40 -46.63 -22.68
CA ALA A 73 -12.12 -45.38 -23.01
C ALA A 73 -13.63 -45.57 -22.85
N LEU A 74 -14.18 -46.62 -23.46
CA LEU A 74 -15.62 -46.87 -23.53
C LEU A 74 -16.21 -47.17 -22.14
N PHE A 75 -15.56 -48.03 -21.36
CA PHE A 75 -16.07 -48.41 -20.04
C PHE A 75 -15.79 -47.36 -18.95
N SER A 76 -14.70 -46.58 -19.04
CA SER A 76 -14.48 -45.48 -18.09
C SER A 76 -15.51 -44.36 -18.29
N VAL A 77 -15.80 -43.94 -19.53
CA VAL A 77 -16.87 -42.96 -19.81
C VAL A 77 -18.24 -43.51 -19.38
N TRP A 78 -18.52 -44.80 -19.59
CA TRP A 78 -19.79 -45.42 -19.16
C TRP A 78 -20.01 -45.31 -17.64
N MET A 79 -19.00 -45.68 -16.85
CA MET A 79 -19.07 -45.62 -15.39
C MET A 79 -19.32 -44.19 -14.91
N VAL A 80 -18.54 -43.24 -15.43
CA VAL A 80 -18.65 -41.81 -15.08
C VAL A 80 -20.00 -41.21 -15.49
N TRP A 81 -20.53 -41.56 -16.66
CA TRP A 81 -21.84 -41.09 -17.14
C TRP A 81 -22.99 -41.54 -16.23
N HIS A 82 -22.91 -42.76 -15.68
CA HIS A 82 -23.88 -43.25 -14.68
C HIS A 82 -23.81 -42.47 -13.36
N VAL A 83 -22.60 -42.21 -12.85
CA VAL A 83 -22.42 -41.36 -11.65
C VAL A 83 -22.95 -39.95 -11.91
N MET A 84 -22.59 -39.34 -13.05
CA MET A 84 -23.03 -38.01 -13.46
C MET A 84 -24.56 -37.89 -13.55
N LYS A 85 -25.26 -38.90 -14.10
CA LYS A 85 -26.71 -38.83 -14.28
C LYS A 85 -27.50 -39.06 -12.99
N GLY A 86 -27.03 -39.88 -12.06
CA GLY A 86 -27.75 -40.13 -10.81
C GLY A 86 -27.39 -39.17 -9.66
N MET A 87 -26.12 -38.80 -9.53
CA MET A 87 -25.62 -38.22 -8.30
C MET A 87 -26.15 -36.81 -8.02
N GLY A 88 -26.85 -36.66 -6.89
CA GLY A 88 -27.46 -35.41 -6.45
C GLY A 88 -28.94 -35.24 -6.84
N GLN A 89 -29.52 -36.15 -7.64
CA GLN A 89 -30.95 -36.08 -7.99
C GLN A 89 -31.86 -36.36 -6.78
N ASP A 90 -31.51 -37.35 -5.95
CA ASP A 90 -32.32 -37.79 -4.80
C ASP A 90 -32.09 -36.98 -3.51
N GLY A 91 -31.38 -35.84 -3.60
CA GLY A 91 -30.95 -35.05 -2.43
C GLY A 91 -29.94 -35.74 -1.50
N ARG A 92 -29.55 -36.99 -1.79
CA ARG A 92 -28.58 -37.78 -1.02
C ARG A 92 -27.27 -37.94 -1.80
N PHE A 93 -26.14 -37.71 -1.11
CA PHE A 93 -24.81 -37.78 -1.70
C PHE A 93 -24.21 -39.19 -1.57
N SER A 94 -24.68 -40.16 -2.38
CA SER A 94 -24.20 -41.55 -2.35
C SER A 94 -23.65 -42.01 -3.71
N LEU A 95 -22.40 -42.43 -3.78
CA LEU A 95 -21.75 -42.86 -5.04
C LEU A 95 -22.12 -44.30 -5.44
N TYR A 96 -22.08 -45.22 -4.48
CA TYR A 96 -22.06 -46.66 -4.74
C TYR A 96 -23.32 -47.23 -5.41
N PRO A 97 -24.55 -46.71 -5.19
CA PRO A 97 -25.73 -47.12 -5.97
C PRO A 97 -25.59 -46.87 -7.48
N TYR A 98 -24.90 -45.79 -7.88
CA TYR A 98 -24.71 -45.47 -9.30
C TYR A 98 -23.59 -46.31 -9.93
N LEU A 99 -22.57 -46.70 -9.15
CA LEU A 99 -21.60 -47.71 -9.56
C LEU A 99 -22.27 -49.09 -9.70
N GLN A 100 -23.12 -49.50 -8.76
CA GLN A 100 -23.92 -50.72 -8.87
C GLN A 100 -24.74 -50.73 -10.18
N ALA A 101 -25.41 -49.62 -10.49
CA ALA A 101 -26.18 -49.46 -11.73
C ALA A 101 -25.30 -49.53 -12.99
N ALA A 102 -24.11 -48.90 -12.97
CA ALA A 102 -23.15 -48.95 -14.08
C ALA A 102 -22.61 -50.37 -14.34
N LEU A 103 -22.41 -51.16 -13.28
CA LEU A 103 -21.92 -52.54 -13.34
C LEU A 103 -23.03 -53.58 -13.59
N GLY A 104 -24.30 -53.18 -13.58
CA GLY A 104 -25.45 -54.08 -13.72
C GLY A 104 -25.67 -55.03 -12.53
N MET A 105 -25.08 -54.74 -11.37
CA MET A 105 -25.10 -55.62 -10.19
C MET A 105 -26.39 -55.51 -9.38
N THR A 106 -26.78 -56.61 -8.72
CA THR A 106 -27.97 -56.67 -7.84
C THR A 106 -27.71 -56.20 -6.41
N ARG A 107 -26.43 -56.05 -6.01
CA ARG A 107 -25.99 -55.49 -4.72
C ARG A 107 -24.90 -54.44 -4.94
N GLU A 108 -24.71 -53.57 -3.95
CA GLU A 108 -23.54 -52.68 -3.93
C GLU A 108 -22.22 -53.49 -3.87
N PRO A 109 -21.13 -52.94 -4.45
CA PRO A 109 -19.79 -53.51 -4.27
C PRO A 109 -19.34 -53.37 -2.81
N GLY A 110 -18.73 -54.41 -2.26
CA GLY A 110 -18.09 -54.40 -0.93
C GLY A 110 -16.71 -53.73 -0.96
N GLN A 111 -16.07 -53.56 0.22
CA GLN A 111 -14.83 -52.77 0.33
C GLN A 111 -13.69 -53.25 -0.59
N SER A 112 -13.42 -54.56 -0.64
CA SER A 112 -12.42 -55.15 -1.55
C SER A 112 -12.74 -54.88 -3.04
N GLU A 113 -14.02 -55.03 -3.42
CA GLU A 113 -14.48 -54.74 -4.78
C GLU A 113 -14.35 -53.25 -5.12
N ARG A 114 -14.66 -52.35 -4.18
CA ARG A 114 -14.50 -50.89 -4.33
C ARG A 114 -13.04 -50.51 -4.57
N GLU A 115 -12.11 -51.08 -3.80
CA GLU A 115 -10.67 -50.83 -3.95
C GLU A 115 -10.11 -51.39 -5.26
N SER A 116 -10.52 -52.59 -5.68
CA SER A 116 -10.12 -53.16 -6.98
C SER A 116 -10.67 -52.33 -8.15
N LEU A 117 -11.94 -51.92 -8.09
CA LEU A 117 -12.55 -51.05 -9.10
C LEU A 117 -11.83 -49.69 -9.17
N TRP A 118 -11.55 -49.06 -8.03
CA TRP A 118 -10.83 -47.79 -7.99
C TRP A 118 -9.42 -47.91 -8.59
N LYS A 119 -8.63 -48.93 -8.22
CA LYS A 119 -7.28 -49.13 -8.77
C LYS A 119 -7.29 -49.30 -10.29
N SER A 120 -8.20 -50.12 -10.82
CA SER A 120 -8.27 -50.40 -12.25
C SER A 120 -8.89 -49.24 -13.05
N PHE A 121 -9.83 -48.51 -12.47
CA PHE A 121 -10.34 -47.25 -13.06
C PHE A 121 -9.24 -46.18 -13.10
N ARG A 122 -8.47 -46.01 -12.01
CA ARG A 122 -7.30 -45.10 -11.95
C ARG A 122 -6.25 -45.47 -13.02
N HIS A 123 -5.93 -46.75 -13.17
CA HIS A 123 -5.05 -47.23 -14.24
C HIS A 123 -5.63 -46.90 -15.64
N ALA A 124 -6.92 -47.13 -15.87
CA ALA A 124 -7.56 -46.82 -17.14
C ALA A 124 -7.48 -45.32 -17.50
N ILE A 125 -7.75 -44.41 -16.56
CA ILE A 125 -7.68 -42.96 -16.83
C ILE A 125 -6.24 -42.46 -17.06
N VAL A 126 -5.26 -42.94 -16.29
CA VAL A 126 -3.84 -42.62 -16.51
C VAL A 126 -3.37 -43.12 -17.89
N LYS A 127 -3.85 -44.29 -18.33
CA LYS A 127 -3.57 -44.84 -19.67
C LYS A 127 -4.26 -44.07 -20.81
N LEU A 128 -5.31 -43.31 -20.52
CA LEU A 128 -6.06 -42.46 -21.47
C LEU A 128 -5.53 -41.01 -21.56
N GLY A 129 -4.46 -40.67 -20.83
CA GLY A 129 -3.91 -39.31 -20.81
C GLY A 129 -4.68 -38.33 -19.91
N LEU A 130 -5.49 -38.86 -18.99
CA LEU A 130 -6.29 -38.08 -18.07
C LEU A 130 -5.63 -38.01 -16.69
N ASP A 131 -5.89 -36.91 -15.99
CA ASP A 131 -5.30 -36.58 -14.71
C ASP A 131 -6.13 -37.17 -13.54
N PRO A 132 -5.62 -38.20 -12.82
CA PRO A 132 -6.33 -38.84 -11.72
C PRO A 132 -6.42 -37.94 -10.48
N SER A 133 -7.07 -38.42 -9.42
CA SER A 133 -7.15 -37.68 -8.16
C SER A 133 -5.76 -37.56 -7.50
N PRO A 134 -5.36 -36.37 -7.02
CA PRO A 134 -4.13 -36.21 -6.25
C PRO A 134 -4.15 -36.98 -4.92
N VAL A 135 -5.33 -37.24 -4.35
CA VAL A 135 -5.48 -37.89 -3.05
C VAL A 135 -5.71 -39.40 -3.26
N THR A 136 -4.79 -40.22 -2.74
CA THR A 136 -4.79 -41.69 -2.92
C THR A 136 -5.03 -42.48 -1.63
N THR A 137 -5.17 -41.81 -0.49
CA THR A 137 -5.42 -42.40 0.84
C THR A 137 -6.26 -41.46 1.71
N GLY A 138 -6.79 -41.96 2.84
CA GLY A 138 -7.54 -41.14 3.81
C GLY A 138 -9.06 -41.26 3.65
N ALA A 139 -9.82 -40.29 4.16
CA ALA A 139 -11.27 -40.29 4.03
C ALA A 139 -11.71 -39.90 2.61
N GLY A 140 -12.61 -40.69 2.00
CA GLY A 140 -13.30 -40.32 0.76
C GLY A 140 -12.48 -40.34 -0.54
N PHE A 141 -11.17 -40.65 -0.52
CA PHE A 141 -10.30 -40.58 -1.70
C PHE A 141 -10.84 -41.32 -2.95
N MET A 142 -11.33 -42.56 -2.78
CA MET A 142 -11.95 -43.32 -3.88
C MET A 142 -13.15 -42.60 -4.49
N VAL A 143 -13.94 -41.89 -3.67
CA VAL A 143 -15.12 -41.14 -4.12
C VAL A 143 -14.70 -39.90 -4.91
N ASN A 144 -13.64 -39.23 -4.46
CA ASN A 144 -13.08 -38.06 -5.14
C ASN A 144 -12.50 -38.38 -6.52
N GLU A 145 -11.96 -39.59 -6.73
CA GLU A 145 -11.52 -40.08 -8.04
C GLU A 145 -12.66 -40.05 -9.08
N TYR A 146 -13.78 -40.73 -8.78
CA TYR A 146 -14.92 -40.76 -9.69
C TYR A 146 -15.56 -39.38 -9.86
N LEU A 147 -15.66 -38.59 -8.79
CA LEU A 147 -16.21 -37.22 -8.83
C LEU A 147 -15.37 -36.26 -9.67
N ARG A 148 -14.04 -36.32 -9.58
CA ARG A 148 -13.13 -35.54 -10.43
C ARG A 148 -13.40 -35.85 -11.89
N GLN A 149 -13.49 -37.13 -12.25
CA GLN A 149 -13.76 -37.54 -13.62
C GLN A 149 -15.17 -37.21 -14.13
N VAL A 150 -16.16 -37.02 -13.24
CA VAL A 150 -17.49 -36.48 -13.61
C VAL A 150 -17.40 -35.01 -14.05
N GLY A 151 -16.61 -34.18 -13.35
CA GLY A 151 -16.52 -32.74 -13.60
C GLY A 151 -17.86 -32.00 -13.39
N VAL A 152 -17.98 -30.81 -13.98
CA VAL A 152 -19.25 -30.08 -14.08
C VAL A 152 -20.04 -30.62 -15.29
N PRO A 153 -21.28 -31.13 -15.10
CA PRO A 153 -22.09 -31.59 -16.22
C PRO A 153 -22.50 -30.42 -17.13
N LEU A 154 -22.47 -30.63 -18.45
CA LEU A 154 -22.79 -29.59 -19.46
C LEU A 154 -24.16 -28.91 -19.27
N ALA A 155 -25.13 -29.60 -18.65
CA ALA A 155 -26.45 -29.06 -18.31
C ALA A 155 -26.43 -27.97 -17.21
N TRP A 156 -25.31 -27.75 -16.54
CA TRP A 156 -25.11 -26.70 -15.52
C TRP A 156 -24.06 -25.65 -15.95
N ALA A 157 -23.51 -25.77 -17.16
CA ALA A 157 -22.42 -24.90 -17.63
C ALA A 157 -22.89 -23.45 -17.91
N ASP A 158 -24.13 -23.28 -18.35
CA ASP A 158 -24.74 -21.96 -18.58
C ASP A 158 -25.01 -21.23 -17.25
N ASP A 159 -25.51 -21.94 -16.23
CA ASP A 159 -25.70 -21.37 -14.89
C ASP A 159 -24.36 -21.08 -14.21
N LEU A 160 -23.39 -21.97 -14.34
CA LEU A 160 -22.02 -21.72 -13.87
C LEU A 160 -21.43 -20.46 -14.52
N ALA A 161 -21.57 -20.28 -15.85
CA ALA A 161 -21.11 -19.07 -16.54
C ALA A 161 -21.83 -17.80 -16.05
N ARG A 162 -23.14 -17.86 -15.76
CA ARG A 162 -23.87 -16.74 -15.14
C ARG A 162 -23.34 -16.42 -13.73
N LYS A 163 -23.04 -17.44 -12.91
CA LYS A 163 -22.44 -17.25 -11.57
C LYS A 163 -21.02 -16.70 -11.66
N MET A 164 -20.21 -17.19 -12.59
CA MET A 164 -18.85 -16.70 -12.88
C MET A 164 -18.86 -15.23 -13.32
N LEU A 165 -19.77 -14.82 -14.21
CA LEU A 165 -19.90 -13.42 -14.63
C LEU A 165 -20.37 -12.52 -13.48
N ALA A 166 -21.37 -12.94 -12.72
CA ALA A 166 -21.85 -12.19 -11.55
C ALA A 166 -20.77 -12.04 -10.48
N PHE A 167 -20.00 -13.10 -10.22
CA PHE A 167 -18.86 -13.04 -9.30
C PHE A 167 -17.77 -12.13 -9.86
N ALA A 168 -17.41 -12.25 -11.14
CA ALA A 168 -16.42 -11.40 -11.80
C ALA A 168 -16.76 -9.91 -11.75
N ARG A 169 -18.04 -9.52 -11.90
CA ARG A 169 -18.50 -8.14 -11.73
C ARG A 169 -18.23 -7.58 -10.31
N SER A 170 -18.13 -8.43 -9.29
CA SER A 170 -17.83 -8.04 -7.91
C SER A 170 -16.36 -8.23 -7.51
N ALA A 171 -15.71 -9.29 -7.99
CA ALA A 171 -14.39 -9.76 -7.54
C ALA A 171 -13.26 -9.46 -8.53
N GLY A 172 -13.61 -9.08 -9.77
CA GLY A 172 -12.72 -9.05 -10.92
C GLY A 172 -12.50 -10.43 -11.59
N LEU A 173 -11.60 -10.48 -12.57
CA LEU A 173 -11.19 -11.70 -13.30
C LEU A 173 -9.74 -12.13 -12.99
N PRO A 174 -9.46 -13.42 -12.74
CA PRO A 174 -8.08 -13.90 -12.60
C PRO A 174 -7.38 -13.88 -13.97
N ASP A 175 -6.04 -13.80 -13.98
CA ASP A 175 -5.26 -13.91 -15.21
C ASP A 175 -5.17 -15.37 -15.68
N ASP A 176 -5.25 -15.61 -16.99
CA ASP A 176 -5.11 -16.97 -17.55
C ASP A 176 -3.69 -17.55 -17.38
N ASP A 177 -2.66 -16.71 -17.35
CA ASP A 177 -1.27 -17.11 -17.10
C ASP A 177 -0.89 -17.14 -15.60
N ASP A 178 -1.87 -17.06 -14.69
CA ASP A 178 -1.69 -17.20 -13.24
C ASP A 178 -2.48 -18.40 -12.69
N PRO A 179 -1.90 -19.63 -12.70
CA PRO A 179 -2.58 -20.82 -12.19
C PRO A 179 -3.03 -20.70 -10.73
N GLU A 180 -2.24 -20.03 -9.86
CA GLU A 180 -2.63 -19.83 -8.46
C GLU A 180 -3.74 -18.78 -8.30
N GLY A 181 -3.70 -17.71 -9.10
CA GLY A 181 -4.76 -16.70 -9.17
C GLY A 181 -6.11 -17.30 -9.56
N ILE A 182 -6.11 -18.20 -10.55
CA ILE A 182 -7.30 -18.97 -10.95
C ILE A 182 -7.79 -19.87 -9.81
N ALA A 183 -6.91 -20.66 -9.18
CA ALA A 183 -7.28 -21.55 -8.08
C ALA A 183 -7.88 -20.76 -6.89
N SER A 184 -7.29 -19.61 -6.57
CA SER A 184 -7.76 -18.72 -5.49
C SER A 184 -9.12 -18.11 -5.82
N TRP A 185 -9.33 -17.66 -7.06
CA TRP A 185 -10.61 -17.12 -7.53
C TRP A 185 -11.71 -18.19 -7.56
N GLN A 186 -11.38 -19.42 -7.98
CA GLN A 186 -12.33 -20.54 -8.01
C GLN A 186 -12.74 -21.01 -6.59
N LEU A 187 -11.81 -20.98 -5.63
CA LEU A 187 -12.12 -21.24 -4.21
C LEU A 187 -13.02 -20.15 -3.62
N ALA A 188 -12.76 -18.88 -3.96
CA ALA A 188 -13.62 -17.76 -3.55
C ALA A 188 -15.02 -17.82 -4.20
N LEU A 189 -15.11 -18.28 -5.47
CA LEU A 189 -16.37 -18.55 -6.16
C LEU A 189 -17.15 -19.69 -5.48
N ASP A 190 -16.51 -20.81 -5.15
CA ASP A 190 -17.15 -21.95 -4.49
C ASP A 190 -17.85 -21.55 -3.19
N ALA A 191 -17.21 -20.70 -2.37
CA ALA A 191 -17.79 -20.15 -1.16
C ALA A 191 -19.08 -19.33 -1.39
N LYS A 192 -19.33 -18.85 -2.62
CA LYS A 192 -20.56 -18.14 -3.04
C LYS A 192 -21.57 -19.03 -3.77
N LEU A 193 -21.22 -20.26 -4.15
CA LEU A 193 -22.12 -21.21 -4.81
C LEU A 193 -23.09 -21.87 -3.80
N ALA A 194 -24.11 -21.10 -3.40
CA ALA A 194 -25.22 -21.56 -2.58
C ALA A 194 -26.33 -22.23 -3.41
N ALA A 195 -27.28 -22.88 -2.73
CA ALA A 195 -28.52 -23.35 -3.35
C ALA A 195 -29.24 -22.17 -4.06
N PRO A 196 -29.82 -22.37 -5.26
CA PRO A 196 -30.18 -23.64 -5.88
C PRO A 196 -29.09 -24.30 -6.77
N PHE A 197 -27.81 -23.91 -6.72
CA PHE A 197 -26.77 -24.54 -7.53
C PHE A 197 -26.53 -26.02 -7.14
N SER A 198 -26.28 -26.89 -8.12
CA SER A 198 -26.12 -28.34 -7.92
C SER A 198 -24.88 -28.68 -7.08
N GLN A 199 -25.05 -29.51 -6.04
CA GLN A 199 -23.95 -29.99 -5.21
C GLN A 199 -22.92 -30.82 -5.99
N THR A 200 -23.38 -31.59 -6.99
CA THR A 200 -22.51 -32.41 -7.84
C THR A 200 -21.68 -31.52 -8.76
N ALA A 201 -22.30 -30.50 -9.37
CA ALA A 201 -21.59 -29.50 -10.18
C ALA A 201 -20.59 -28.69 -9.31
N ARG A 202 -20.99 -28.30 -8.10
CA ARG A 202 -20.13 -27.60 -7.14
C ARG A 202 -18.88 -28.41 -6.78
N LYS A 203 -19.04 -29.70 -6.45
CA LYS A 203 -17.90 -30.58 -6.19
C LYS A 203 -17.06 -30.88 -7.44
N GLY A 204 -17.66 -30.96 -8.62
CA GLY A 204 -16.94 -31.04 -9.89
C GLY A 204 -16.01 -29.85 -10.11
N LEU A 205 -16.49 -28.63 -9.80
CA LEU A 205 -15.68 -27.41 -9.84
C LEU A 205 -14.61 -27.39 -8.73
N ALA A 206 -14.94 -27.80 -7.50
CA ALA A 206 -13.98 -27.86 -6.39
C ALA A 206 -12.83 -28.87 -6.63
N LEU A 207 -13.05 -29.88 -7.48
CA LEU A 207 -12.05 -30.88 -7.88
C LEU A 207 -11.31 -30.54 -9.19
N ASP A 208 -11.63 -29.40 -9.84
CA ASP A 208 -10.92 -28.89 -11.03
C ASP A 208 -9.66 -28.11 -10.61
N THR A 209 -8.60 -28.84 -10.25
CA THR A 209 -7.35 -28.28 -9.70
C THR A 209 -6.54 -27.44 -10.70
N LEU A 210 -6.81 -27.56 -12.01
CA LEU A 210 -6.15 -26.77 -13.06
C LEU A 210 -6.99 -25.57 -13.52
N GLY A 211 -8.21 -25.42 -12.99
CA GLY A 211 -9.15 -24.35 -13.29
C GLY A 211 -9.67 -24.37 -14.73
N TYR A 212 -9.78 -25.54 -15.35
CA TYR A 212 -10.26 -25.73 -16.72
C TYR A 212 -11.57 -24.98 -17.01
N TYR A 213 -12.58 -25.06 -16.14
CA TYR A 213 -13.85 -24.36 -16.35
C TYR A 213 -13.68 -22.83 -16.31
N THR A 214 -12.86 -22.32 -15.39
CA THR A 214 -12.56 -20.89 -15.27
C THR A 214 -11.78 -20.39 -16.50
N ARG A 215 -10.84 -21.18 -17.01
CA ARG A 215 -10.07 -20.87 -18.24
C ARG A 215 -10.95 -20.84 -19.50
N VAL A 216 -11.87 -21.79 -19.65
CA VAL A 216 -12.83 -21.79 -20.77
C VAL A 216 -13.76 -20.56 -20.70
N PHE A 217 -14.21 -20.18 -19.50
CA PHE A 217 -14.96 -18.94 -19.29
C PHE A 217 -14.16 -17.69 -19.70
N LEU A 218 -12.89 -17.58 -19.29
CA LEU A 218 -11.99 -16.49 -19.71
C LEU A 218 -11.80 -16.47 -21.24
N ARG A 219 -11.59 -17.64 -21.85
CA ARG A 219 -11.39 -17.83 -23.30
C ARG A 219 -12.59 -17.30 -24.11
N VAL A 220 -13.81 -17.79 -23.83
CA VAL A 220 -15.05 -17.35 -24.50
C VAL A 220 -15.30 -15.86 -24.29
N ARG A 221 -15.08 -15.37 -23.07
CA ARG A 221 -15.23 -13.95 -22.73
C ARG A 221 -14.26 -13.07 -23.53
N ASN A 222 -12.99 -13.44 -23.60
CA ASN A 222 -11.96 -12.67 -24.32
C ASN A 222 -12.20 -12.67 -25.84
N ALA A 223 -12.87 -13.70 -26.36
CA ALA A 223 -13.42 -13.74 -27.73
C ALA A 223 -14.75 -12.96 -27.89
N GLY A 224 -15.01 -11.93 -27.07
CA GLY A 224 -16.22 -11.12 -27.15
C GLY A 224 -17.50 -11.82 -26.70
N GLY A 225 -17.39 -12.93 -25.96
CA GLY A 225 -18.52 -13.75 -25.52
C GLY A 225 -18.90 -14.89 -26.48
N GLN A 226 -18.19 -15.04 -27.60
CA GLN A 226 -18.41 -16.09 -28.61
C GLN A 226 -17.53 -17.32 -28.37
N ALA A 227 -18.02 -18.50 -28.75
CA ALA A 227 -17.19 -19.71 -28.77
C ALA A 227 -16.09 -19.58 -29.85
N ILE A 228 -14.84 -19.93 -29.51
CA ILE A 228 -13.73 -19.91 -30.47
C ILE A 228 -13.78 -21.18 -31.33
N ASP A 229 -14.06 -22.33 -30.71
CA ASP A 229 -14.34 -23.58 -31.41
C ASP A 229 -15.85 -23.89 -31.35
N PRO A 230 -16.60 -23.76 -32.46
CA PRO A 230 -18.04 -24.06 -32.48
C PRO A 230 -18.36 -25.55 -32.28
N THR A 231 -17.36 -26.43 -32.31
CA THR A 231 -17.49 -27.86 -31.98
C THR A 231 -17.25 -28.15 -30.49
N HIS A 232 -16.69 -27.20 -29.73
CA HIS A 232 -16.39 -27.35 -28.32
C HIS A 232 -17.65 -27.12 -27.45
N ALA A 233 -18.28 -28.23 -27.05
CA ALA A 233 -19.60 -28.24 -26.40
C ALA A 233 -19.70 -27.37 -25.13
N LEU A 234 -18.61 -27.22 -24.37
CA LEU A 234 -18.58 -26.37 -23.18
C LEU A 234 -18.48 -24.87 -23.52
N GLU A 235 -17.73 -24.49 -24.56
CA GLU A 235 -17.63 -23.08 -24.98
C GLU A 235 -18.99 -22.59 -25.43
N LYS A 236 -19.67 -23.37 -26.28
CA LYS A 236 -21.03 -23.12 -26.75
C LYS A 236 -22.08 -23.07 -25.62
N ALA A 237 -21.89 -23.82 -24.53
CA ALA A 237 -22.78 -23.76 -23.37
C ALA A 237 -22.56 -22.48 -22.54
N MET A 238 -21.32 -22.00 -22.44
CA MET A 238 -20.99 -20.74 -21.77
C MET A 238 -21.35 -19.49 -22.60
N GLU A 239 -21.19 -19.57 -23.93
CA GLU A 239 -21.60 -18.55 -24.91
C GLU A 239 -23.06 -18.11 -24.69
N ALA A 240 -23.97 -19.07 -24.49
CA ALA A 240 -25.40 -18.80 -24.26
C ALA A 240 -25.67 -17.90 -23.03
N ALA A 241 -24.79 -17.89 -22.03
CA ALA A 241 -24.88 -16.99 -20.88
C ALA A 241 -24.24 -15.61 -21.15
N LEU A 242 -23.15 -15.58 -21.91
CA LEU A 242 -22.35 -14.37 -22.15
C LEU A 242 -22.94 -13.47 -23.26
N VAL A 243 -23.43 -14.06 -24.35
CA VAL A 243 -24.07 -13.31 -25.46
C VAL A 243 -25.30 -12.50 -25.00
N ALA A 244 -25.99 -12.98 -23.95
CA ALA A 244 -27.15 -12.29 -23.38
C ALA A 244 -26.80 -11.10 -22.45
N THR A 245 -25.52 -10.90 -22.09
CA THR A 245 -25.14 -9.98 -20.99
C THR A 245 -23.86 -9.16 -21.22
N VAL A 246 -23.05 -9.45 -22.23
CA VAL A 246 -21.80 -8.72 -22.53
C VAL A 246 -22.04 -7.66 -23.62
N THR A 247 -22.58 -6.51 -23.22
CA THR A 247 -22.75 -5.35 -24.11
C THR A 247 -21.51 -4.46 -24.11
N GLY A 248 -20.43 -4.90 -24.78
CA GLY A 248 -19.28 -4.08 -25.16
C GLY A 248 -18.39 -3.58 -24.00
N ASN A 249 -17.16 -4.11 -23.92
CA ASN A 249 -16.07 -3.62 -23.04
C ASN A 249 -16.50 -3.31 -21.59
N ASP A 250 -17.08 -4.32 -20.93
CA ASP A 250 -17.83 -4.29 -19.66
C ASP A 250 -17.08 -3.75 -18.41
N GLY A 251 -15.87 -3.19 -18.55
CA GLY A 251 -15.09 -2.53 -17.49
C GLY A 251 -14.64 -3.41 -16.32
N ILE A 252 -14.91 -4.72 -16.37
CA ILE A 252 -14.65 -5.64 -15.27
C ILE A 252 -13.14 -5.74 -15.01
N ARG A 253 -12.75 -5.31 -13.80
CA ARG A 253 -11.37 -5.19 -13.34
C ARG A 253 -10.71 -6.57 -13.16
N ARG A 254 -9.38 -6.58 -13.03
CA ARG A 254 -8.60 -7.78 -12.65
C ARG A 254 -8.95 -8.20 -11.21
N ALA A 255 -9.05 -9.49 -10.97
CA ALA A 255 -9.21 -10.06 -9.63
C ALA A 255 -7.86 -10.16 -8.97
N ALA A 256 -7.85 -9.82 -7.69
CA ALA A 256 -6.83 -10.25 -6.77
C ALA A 256 -7.49 -10.34 -5.39
N PRO A 257 -8.09 -11.48 -5.00
CA PRO A 257 -8.63 -11.62 -3.65
C PRO A 257 -7.48 -11.42 -2.64
N PRO A 258 -7.68 -10.69 -1.53
CA PRO A 258 -6.62 -10.51 -0.54
C PRO A 258 -6.35 -11.82 0.21
N TYR A 259 -5.10 -12.07 0.59
CA TYR A 259 -4.67 -13.32 1.21
C TYR A 259 -3.63 -13.10 2.32
N VAL A 260 -3.49 -14.11 3.19
CA VAL A 260 -2.43 -14.11 4.21
C VAL A 260 -1.12 -14.61 3.61
N LEU A 261 -0.05 -13.85 3.86
CA LEU A 261 1.28 -14.04 3.32
C LEU A 261 2.30 -13.97 4.47
N LEU A 262 3.22 -14.93 4.52
CA LEU A 262 4.46 -14.85 5.27
C LEU A 262 5.54 -14.31 4.34
N HIS A 263 5.92 -13.04 4.50
CA HIS A 263 6.93 -12.38 3.68
C HIS A 263 8.12 -11.99 4.56
N ASP A 264 9.31 -12.48 4.21
CA ASP A 264 10.59 -12.21 4.90
C ASP A 264 10.56 -12.49 6.42
N GLY A 265 9.77 -13.49 6.84
CA GLY A 265 9.55 -13.87 8.23
C GLY A 265 8.49 -13.03 8.97
N ILE A 266 7.85 -12.07 8.30
CA ILE A 266 6.75 -11.25 8.82
C ILE A 266 5.42 -11.80 8.30
N LEU A 267 4.49 -12.09 9.20
CA LEU A 267 3.12 -12.46 8.84
C LEU A 267 2.32 -11.19 8.52
N GLY A 268 1.59 -11.20 7.40
CA GLY A 268 0.77 -10.07 6.98
C GLY A 268 -0.37 -10.46 6.04
N VAL A 269 -1.14 -9.44 5.64
CA VAL A 269 -2.19 -9.54 4.62
C VAL A 269 -1.69 -8.86 3.36
N PHE A 270 -1.67 -9.57 2.25
CA PHE A 270 -1.53 -8.98 0.93
C PHE A 270 -2.87 -8.38 0.51
N LEU A 271 -2.89 -7.05 0.33
CA LEU A 271 -4.02 -6.29 -0.19
C LEU A 271 -3.71 -5.88 -1.63
N PRO A 272 -4.58 -6.14 -2.60
CA PRO A 272 -4.31 -5.84 -4.00
C PRO A 272 -4.39 -4.35 -4.32
N GLY A 273 -3.65 -3.95 -5.35
CA GLY A 273 -3.71 -2.62 -5.95
C GLY A 273 -4.98 -2.41 -6.78
N ARG A 274 -5.58 -1.23 -6.66
CA ARG A 274 -6.74 -0.75 -7.43
C ARG A 274 -6.89 0.76 -7.31
N GLU A 275 -7.53 1.38 -8.31
CA GLU A 275 -7.68 2.83 -8.43
C GLU A 275 -8.39 3.49 -7.24
N GLU A 276 -9.45 2.85 -6.74
CA GLU A 276 -10.31 3.36 -5.67
C GLU A 276 -10.89 2.21 -4.83
N GLY A 277 -11.12 2.51 -3.55
CA GLY A 277 -11.71 1.59 -2.57
C GLY A 277 -11.07 1.74 -1.19
N GLU A 278 -11.62 1.02 -0.21
CA GLU A 278 -11.03 0.89 1.12
C GLU A 278 -11.11 -0.58 1.54
N TRP A 279 -10.02 -1.07 2.13
CA TRP A 279 -9.90 -2.38 2.75
C TRP A 279 -9.95 -2.22 4.27
N SER A 280 -10.85 -2.91 4.95
CA SER A 280 -10.74 -3.08 6.40
C SER A 280 -10.13 -4.44 6.71
N VAL A 281 -9.12 -4.46 7.57
CA VAL A 281 -8.49 -5.68 8.10
C VAL A 281 -8.67 -5.68 9.61
N THR A 282 -9.61 -6.48 10.09
CA THR A 282 -9.84 -6.70 11.51
C THR A 282 -9.01 -7.88 11.98
N ILE A 283 -8.18 -7.68 12.99
CA ILE A 283 -7.33 -8.72 13.59
C ILE A 283 -7.70 -8.80 15.07
N ASP A 284 -8.22 -9.95 15.51
CA ASP A 284 -8.68 -10.19 16.90
C ASP A 284 -9.57 -9.06 17.49
N GLY A 285 -10.40 -8.45 16.65
CA GLY A 285 -11.31 -7.35 17.00
C GLY A 285 -10.77 -5.94 16.76
N GLY A 286 -9.47 -5.77 16.55
CA GLY A 286 -8.87 -4.49 16.16
C GLY A 286 -8.95 -4.26 14.64
N THR A 287 -9.79 -3.33 14.18
CA THR A 287 -9.92 -2.99 12.75
C THR A 287 -8.89 -1.94 12.33
N ARG A 288 -8.15 -2.23 11.26
CA ARG A 288 -7.32 -1.26 10.54
C ARG A 288 -7.89 -1.01 9.15
N ASN A 289 -7.93 0.26 8.75
CA ASN A 289 -8.46 0.68 7.45
C ASN A 289 -7.32 1.13 6.53
N TYR A 290 -7.28 0.55 5.34
CA TYR A 290 -6.30 0.84 4.30
C TYR A 290 -7.03 1.33 3.05
N ARG A 291 -6.90 2.63 2.75
CA ARG A 291 -7.31 3.16 1.44
C ARG A 291 -6.55 2.40 0.35
N ALA A 292 -7.26 1.98 -0.69
CA ALA A 292 -6.66 1.25 -1.79
C ALA A 292 -5.83 2.19 -2.67
N SER A 293 -4.61 1.75 -2.98
CA SER A 293 -3.63 2.39 -3.86
C SER A 293 -3.58 1.67 -5.19
N ALA A 294 -3.10 2.32 -6.25
CA ALA A 294 -2.91 1.68 -7.55
C ALA A 294 -1.96 0.45 -7.47
N ASP A 295 -0.95 0.51 -6.60
CA ASP A 295 0.01 -0.57 -6.39
C ASP A 295 -0.45 -1.54 -5.27
N ASP A 296 -0.04 -2.81 -5.38
CA ASP A 296 -0.25 -3.86 -4.37
C ASP A 296 0.40 -3.48 -3.02
N ARG A 297 -0.21 -3.89 -1.90
CA ARG A 297 0.19 -3.48 -0.56
C ARG A 297 0.24 -4.65 0.42
N PHE A 298 1.42 -4.90 0.98
CA PHE A 298 1.57 -5.78 2.14
C PHE A 298 1.23 -5.03 3.45
N ALA A 299 0.25 -5.53 4.19
CA ALA A 299 -0.18 -5.02 5.50
C ALA A 299 0.35 -5.95 6.61
N PRO A 300 1.46 -5.61 7.29
CA PRO A 300 2.05 -6.47 8.31
C PRO A 300 1.16 -6.58 9.56
N ILE A 301 1.13 -7.77 10.17
CA ILE A 301 0.38 -8.04 11.40
C ILE A 301 1.32 -7.85 12.59
N GLY A 302 1.10 -6.78 13.36
CA GLY A 302 1.88 -6.50 14.58
C GLY A 302 1.55 -7.41 15.78
N ILE A 303 0.52 -8.25 15.68
CA ILE A 303 0.11 -9.17 16.76
C ILE A 303 0.91 -10.46 16.68
N ALA A 304 1.40 -10.95 17.82
CA ALA A 304 2.31 -12.10 17.89
C ALA A 304 1.69 -13.43 17.43
N LEU A 305 0.44 -13.68 17.86
CA LEU A 305 -0.33 -14.88 17.56
C LEU A 305 -1.79 -14.47 17.29
N PRO A 306 -2.08 -13.86 16.12
CA PRO A 306 -3.46 -13.52 15.74
C PRO A 306 -4.33 -14.78 15.67
N ARG A 307 -5.55 -14.75 16.21
CA ARG A 307 -6.48 -15.90 16.13
C ARG A 307 -7.30 -15.89 14.85
N GLU A 308 -7.92 -14.75 14.55
CA GLU A 308 -8.74 -14.55 13.35
C GLU A 308 -8.41 -13.21 12.69
N ILE A 309 -8.31 -13.25 11.36
CA ILE A 309 -8.23 -12.08 10.49
C ILE A 309 -9.53 -12.04 9.67
N GLU A 310 -10.25 -10.93 9.71
CA GLU A 310 -11.32 -10.61 8.79
C GLU A 310 -10.88 -9.49 7.86
N ILE A 311 -10.84 -9.75 6.55
CA ILE A 311 -10.53 -8.76 5.51
C ILE A 311 -11.84 -8.43 4.81
N ARG A 312 -12.29 -7.17 4.84
CA ARG A 312 -13.44 -6.71 4.07
C ARG A 312 -13.04 -5.71 3.00
N ASP A 313 -13.68 -5.84 1.85
CA ASP A 313 -13.69 -4.83 0.80
C ASP A 313 -14.96 -3.98 0.93
N HIS A 314 -14.80 -2.67 1.15
CA HIS A 314 -15.93 -1.76 1.22
C HIS A 314 -16.61 -1.53 -0.14
N LEU A 315 -15.89 -1.72 -1.27
CA LEU A 315 -16.40 -1.52 -2.61
C LEU A 315 -17.24 -2.73 -3.08
N SER A 316 -16.67 -3.93 -3.06
CA SER A 316 -17.38 -5.16 -3.47
C SER A 316 -18.27 -5.76 -2.38
N ARG A 317 -18.23 -5.24 -1.15
CA ARG A 317 -18.87 -5.79 0.07
C ARG A 317 -18.48 -7.23 0.38
N GLN A 318 -17.35 -7.70 -0.17
CA GLN A 318 -16.83 -9.02 0.13
C GLN A 318 -16.12 -9.02 1.48
N SER A 319 -16.23 -10.12 2.22
CA SER A 319 -15.39 -10.39 3.38
C SER A 319 -14.81 -11.79 3.34
N SER A 320 -13.57 -11.90 3.78
CA SER A 320 -12.81 -13.15 3.92
C SER A 320 -12.40 -13.28 5.39
N LYS A 321 -12.76 -14.39 6.03
CA LYS A 321 -12.33 -14.73 7.39
C LYS A 321 -11.31 -15.86 7.35
N ILE A 322 -10.15 -15.62 7.93
CA ILE A 322 -9.00 -16.54 7.93
C ILE A 322 -8.59 -16.76 9.38
N ARG A 323 -8.60 -18.01 9.82
CA ARG A 323 -8.10 -18.42 11.14
C ARG A 323 -6.63 -18.77 11.04
N LEU A 324 -5.90 -18.51 12.13
CA LEU A 324 -4.47 -18.75 12.24
C LEU A 324 -4.16 -19.52 13.53
N TRP A 325 -4.01 -18.83 14.65
CA TRP A 325 -3.73 -19.48 15.93
C TRP A 325 -5.03 -19.68 16.72
N GLU A 326 -5.71 -20.80 16.49
CA GLU A 326 -7.01 -21.10 17.14
C GLU A 326 -6.98 -21.02 18.67
N ASP A 327 -5.84 -21.40 19.28
CA ASP A 327 -5.63 -21.32 20.72
C ASP A 327 -4.16 -21.07 21.12
N GLN A 328 -3.91 -20.98 22.42
CA GLN A 328 -2.56 -20.77 22.98
C GLN A 328 -1.78 -22.08 23.24
N ARG A 329 -2.12 -23.23 22.64
CA ARG A 329 -1.36 -24.48 22.83
C ARG A 329 -0.03 -24.50 22.05
N SER A 330 1.00 -25.13 22.61
CA SER A 330 2.33 -25.22 22.02
C SER A 330 2.47 -26.27 20.90
N ASN A 331 1.46 -27.11 20.66
CA ASN A 331 1.48 -28.16 19.64
C ASN A 331 0.95 -27.72 18.26
N ARG A 332 0.90 -26.41 17.99
CA ARG A 332 0.30 -25.78 16.79
C ARG A 332 1.36 -25.40 15.76
N LEU A 333 1.02 -25.48 14.48
CA LEU A 333 1.82 -24.92 13.38
C LEU A 333 0.96 -24.35 12.24
N LEU A 334 1.57 -23.46 11.47
CA LEU A 334 1.07 -22.88 10.21
C LEU A 334 2.03 -23.26 9.07
N VAL A 335 1.47 -23.60 7.92
CA VAL A 335 2.22 -24.01 6.72
C VAL A 335 2.03 -22.98 5.61
N PHE A 336 3.13 -22.45 5.12
CA PHE A 336 3.20 -21.50 4.00
C PHE A 336 3.96 -22.15 2.84
N ALA A 337 3.53 -21.94 1.59
CA ALA A 337 4.31 -22.36 0.43
C ALA A 337 5.57 -21.50 0.24
N ALA A 338 6.45 -21.89 -0.69
CA ALA A 338 7.64 -21.14 -1.09
C ALA A 338 7.37 -19.63 -1.31
N ASN A 339 6.28 -19.29 -2.02
CA ASN A 339 5.84 -17.92 -2.26
C ASN A 339 5.16 -17.24 -1.04
N GLY A 340 5.37 -17.76 0.16
CA GLY A 340 4.85 -17.25 1.43
C GLY A 340 3.35 -17.43 1.65
N ARG A 341 2.55 -17.92 0.69
CA ARG A 341 1.09 -18.01 0.85
C ARG A 341 0.70 -19.08 1.86
N LEU A 342 -0.22 -18.77 2.78
CA LEU A 342 -0.76 -19.74 3.73
C LEU A 342 -1.47 -20.89 2.98
N LYS A 343 -1.02 -22.12 3.19
CA LYS A 343 -1.62 -23.34 2.62
C LYS A 343 -2.38 -24.18 3.64
N GLY A 344 -2.06 -24.06 4.94
CA GLY A 344 -2.81 -24.78 5.98
C GLY A 344 -2.36 -24.49 7.41
N GLN A 345 -3.10 -25.06 8.35
CA GLN A 345 -2.81 -25.11 9.78
C GLN A 345 -2.88 -26.56 10.26
N ALA A 346 -2.08 -26.94 11.25
CA ALA A 346 -2.11 -28.29 11.82
C ALA A 346 -1.68 -28.32 13.28
N GLN A 347 -1.87 -29.48 13.91
CA GLN A 347 -1.45 -29.76 15.27
C GLN A 347 -0.76 -31.13 15.38
N LEU A 348 0.14 -31.30 16.33
CA LEU A 348 0.53 -32.65 16.76
C LEU A 348 -0.69 -33.36 17.37
N GLU A 349 -0.74 -34.68 17.20
CA GLU A 349 -1.81 -35.58 17.64
C GLU A 349 -3.17 -35.39 16.94
N GLN A 350 -3.21 -34.76 15.76
CA GLN A 350 -4.41 -34.85 14.90
C GLN A 350 -4.59 -36.24 14.29
N THR A 351 -5.83 -36.70 14.22
CA THR A 351 -6.20 -38.05 13.74
C THR A 351 -6.01 -38.23 12.23
N GLU A 352 -6.16 -37.17 11.44
CA GLU A 352 -6.03 -37.18 9.99
C GLU A 352 -4.73 -36.51 9.55
N ALA A 353 -4.06 -37.06 8.53
CA ALA A 353 -2.84 -36.48 7.99
C ALA A 353 -3.13 -35.14 7.30
N LEU A 354 -2.31 -34.12 7.54
CA LEU A 354 -2.40 -32.87 6.76
C LEU A 354 -1.95 -33.19 5.33
N THR A 355 -2.90 -33.09 4.39
CA THR A 355 -2.63 -33.31 2.97
C THR A 355 -2.25 -31.97 2.33
N LEU A 356 -1.14 -31.96 1.58
CA LEU A 356 -0.59 -30.77 0.92
C LEU A 356 -0.18 -31.15 -0.52
N PRO A 357 -0.18 -30.20 -1.47
CA PRO A 357 0.53 -30.37 -2.74
C PRO A 357 2.00 -30.79 -2.54
N PRO A 358 2.66 -31.37 -3.55
CA PRO A 358 4.12 -31.42 -3.56
C PRO A 358 4.67 -29.99 -3.69
N GLY A 359 5.77 -29.70 -2.99
CA GLY A 359 6.30 -28.35 -2.90
C GLY A 359 7.32 -28.09 -1.80
N ASP A 360 7.97 -26.94 -1.92
CA ASP A 360 8.75 -26.30 -0.85
C ASP A 360 7.80 -25.50 0.07
N TYR A 361 7.99 -25.67 1.38
CA TYR A 361 7.17 -25.09 2.42
C TYR A 361 8.01 -24.43 3.51
N THR A 362 7.56 -23.26 3.98
CA THR A 362 8.03 -22.63 5.22
C THR A 362 7.00 -22.88 6.32
N ILE A 363 7.43 -23.41 7.46
CA ILE A 363 6.55 -23.74 8.58
C ILE A 363 6.85 -22.82 9.75
N LEU A 364 5.82 -22.15 10.28
CA LEU A 364 5.87 -21.48 11.58
C LEU A 364 5.25 -22.39 12.64
N SER A 365 6.03 -22.77 13.64
CA SER A 365 5.65 -23.73 14.67
C SER A 365 5.84 -23.18 16.08
N ARG A 366 5.01 -23.63 17.02
CA ARG A 366 5.14 -23.29 18.45
C ARG A 366 5.93 -24.33 19.26
N PHE A 367 6.54 -25.26 18.54
CA PHE A 367 7.48 -26.26 19.03
C PHE A 367 8.63 -26.45 18.05
N ALA A 368 9.81 -26.80 18.54
CA ALA A 368 10.91 -27.29 17.70
C ALA A 368 10.65 -28.79 17.40
N PRO A 369 10.43 -29.19 16.14
CA PRO A 369 10.35 -30.61 15.78
C PRO A 369 11.70 -31.32 15.95
N ASN A 370 11.64 -32.59 16.36
CA ASN A 370 12.80 -33.48 16.47
C ASN A 370 13.48 -33.66 15.10
N GLY A 371 14.80 -33.48 15.04
CA GLY A 371 15.61 -33.80 13.85
C GLY A 371 15.45 -32.84 12.67
N GLN A 372 14.98 -31.61 12.91
CA GLN A 372 14.94 -30.53 11.91
C GLN A 372 15.86 -29.39 12.35
N GLU A 373 16.43 -28.68 11.38
CA GLU A 373 17.11 -27.40 11.62
C GLU A 373 16.05 -26.29 11.75
N VAL A 374 16.11 -25.48 12.80
CA VAL A 374 15.07 -24.49 13.15
C VAL A 374 15.68 -23.13 13.51
N GLU A 375 15.09 -22.04 12.99
CA GLU A 375 15.35 -20.67 13.44
C GLU A 375 14.34 -20.30 14.53
N GLU A 376 14.77 -19.88 15.72
CA GLU A 376 13.87 -19.27 16.70
C GLU A 376 13.60 -17.80 16.32
N VAL A 377 12.52 -17.57 15.56
CA VAL A 377 12.15 -16.24 15.06
C VAL A 377 11.57 -15.32 16.13
N ARG A 378 11.16 -15.88 17.28
CA ARG A 378 10.61 -15.14 18.42
C ARG A 378 10.73 -15.94 19.71
N GLU A 379 11.17 -15.30 20.79
CA GLU A 379 11.30 -15.92 22.12
C GLU A 379 10.00 -15.89 22.95
N GLN A 380 9.21 -14.80 22.86
CA GLN A 380 7.97 -14.66 23.63
C GLN A 380 6.79 -14.15 22.78
N PRO A 381 5.77 -14.99 22.52
CA PRO A 381 5.76 -16.45 22.70
C PRO A 381 6.81 -17.13 21.78
N ARG A 382 7.32 -18.30 22.18
CA ARG A 382 8.29 -19.06 21.36
C ARG A 382 7.67 -19.47 20.03
N ILE A 383 8.30 -19.05 18.94
CA ILE A 383 7.95 -19.43 17.56
C ILE A 383 9.23 -19.84 16.84
N PHE A 384 9.19 -21.00 16.21
CA PHE A 384 10.25 -21.58 15.40
C PHE A 384 9.85 -21.53 13.93
N MET A 385 10.81 -21.29 13.06
CA MET A 385 10.66 -21.34 11.61
C MET A 385 11.61 -22.39 11.03
N PHE A 386 11.11 -23.21 10.09
CA PHE A 386 11.93 -24.18 9.37
C PHE A 386 11.31 -24.47 8.00
N SER A 387 12.15 -24.96 7.08
CA SER A 387 11.72 -25.36 5.75
C SER A 387 11.42 -26.86 5.67
N LEU A 388 10.49 -27.23 4.79
CA LEU A 388 10.14 -28.61 4.51
C LEU A 388 9.90 -28.79 3.01
N PHE A 389 10.52 -29.81 2.41
CA PHE A 389 10.24 -30.20 1.04
C PHE A 389 9.38 -31.47 1.00
N LEU A 390 8.36 -31.49 0.15
CA LEU A 390 7.43 -32.60 -0.03
C LEU A 390 7.41 -33.07 -1.49
N HIS A 391 7.97 -34.25 -1.75
CA HIS A 391 7.91 -34.91 -3.06
C HIS A 391 6.50 -35.47 -3.38
N PRO A 392 6.11 -35.62 -4.66
CA PRO A 392 4.83 -36.24 -5.06
C PRO A 392 4.51 -37.56 -4.35
N GLY A 393 3.35 -37.64 -3.69
CA GLY A 393 2.88 -38.83 -2.98
C GLY A 393 3.67 -39.25 -1.73
N SER A 394 4.69 -38.48 -1.32
CA SER A 394 5.51 -38.76 -0.14
C SER A 394 4.76 -38.60 1.19
N LYS A 395 5.32 -39.16 2.26
CA LYS A 395 4.83 -38.98 3.64
C LYS A 395 5.98 -38.52 4.51
N HIS A 396 5.75 -37.48 5.31
CA HIS A 396 6.70 -36.96 6.29
C HIS A 396 6.05 -36.95 7.67
N VAL A 397 6.84 -37.17 8.74
CA VAL A 397 6.33 -37.14 10.11
C VAL A 397 7.08 -36.08 10.90
N LEU A 398 6.34 -35.08 11.37
CA LEU A 398 6.85 -34.14 12.37
C LEU A 398 6.55 -34.70 13.76
N ALA A 399 7.54 -34.68 14.65
CA ALA A 399 7.41 -35.18 16.01
C ALA A 399 8.01 -34.21 17.02
N ASN A 400 7.43 -34.14 18.21
CA ASN A 400 8.04 -33.54 19.40
C ASN A 400 7.73 -34.44 20.60
N GLY A 401 8.77 -35.05 21.17
CA GLY A 401 8.59 -36.15 22.12
C GLY A 401 7.72 -37.28 21.52
N PRO A 402 6.67 -37.75 22.24
CA PRO A 402 5.77 -38.79 21.73
C PRO A 402 4.71 -38.27 20.75
N ALA A 403 4.46 -36.95 20.70
CA ALA A 403 3.40 -36.33 19.91
C ALA A 403 3.83 -36.21 18.45
N GLN A 404 3.01 -36.70 17.52
CA GLN A 404 3.33 -36.79 16.09
C GLN A 404 2.25 -36.14 15.20
N LEU A 405 2.67 -35.67 14.04
CA LEU A 405 1.83 -35.19 12.94
C LEU A 405 2.30 -35.85 11.64
N SER A 406 1.40 -36.56 10.97
CA SER A 406 1.62 -37.05 9.61
C SER A 406 1.30 -35.96 8.60
N LEU A 407 2.27 -35.61 7.77
CA LEU A 407 2.12 -34.80 6.58
C LEU A 407 2.13 -35.73 5.37
N GLN A 408 1.22 -35.54 4.43
CA GLN A 408 1.18 -36.34 3.21
C GLN A 408 1.08 -35.47 1.97
N ALA A 409 2.00 -35.67 1.04
CA ALA A 409 2.01 -35.00 -0.23
C ALA A 409 0.98 -35.63 -1.19
N GLU A 410 0.35 -34.78 -2.00
CA GLU A 410 -0.51 -35.18 -3.10
C GLU A 410 0.28 -35.92 -4.20
N SER A 411 -0.33 -36.95 -4.78
CA SER A 411 0.23 -37.78 -5.85
C SER A 411 -0.04 -37.17 -7.22
N GLN A 412 0.50 -35.97 -7.45
CA GLN A 412 0.37 -35.19 -8.69
C GLN A 412 1.73 -34.69 -9.19
N VAL A 413 1.79 -34.34 -10.48
CA VAL A 413 3.01 -33.77 -11.09
C VAL A 413 3.44 -32.50 -10.37
N PHE A 414 4.74 -32.38 -10.13
CA PHE A 414 5.34 -31.20 -9.52
C PHE A 414 6.27 -30.49 -10.52
N LEU A 415 6.20 -29.16 -10.53
CA LEU A 415 6.99 -28.26 -11.37
C LEU A 415 7.70 -27.26 -10.45
N ASN A 416 8.94 -27.55 -10.07
CA ASN A 416 9.72 -26.71 -9.15
C ASN A 416 10.63 -25.74 -9.90
N TRP A 417 10.46 -24.45 -9.67
CA TRP A 417 11.33 -23.42 -10.23
C TRP A 417 12.56 -23.26 -9.34
N GLN A 418 13.76 -23.31 -9.93
CA GLN A 418 15.04 -23.21 -9.23
C GLN A 418 15.86 -22.07 -9.80
N GLY A 419 16.30 -21.15 -8.94
CA GLY A 419 17.11 -19.98 -9.31
C GLY A 419 17.25 -19.02 -8.12
N ASP A 420 18.07 -17.98 -8.27
CA ASP A 420 18.32 -16.96 -7.25
C ASP A 420 17.19 -15.91 -7.22
N GLY A 421 16.03 -16.30 -6.69
CA GLY A 421 14.82 -15.48 -6.60
C GLY A 421 15.04 -14.14 -5.89
N ARG A 422 14.48 -13.06 -6.46
CA ARG A 422 14.65 -11.69 -5.97
C ARG A 422 13.29 -11.08 -5.62
N ASN A 423 13.23 -10.43 -4.46
CA ASN A 423 12.01 -9.79 -3.94
C ASN A 423 12.02 -8.26 -4.12
N THR A 424 10.82 -7.68 -4.17
CA THR A 424 10.55 -6.24 -4.08
C THR A 424 10.11 -5.85 -2.67
N ARG A 425 10.06 -4.55 -2.35
CA ARG A 425 9.47 -4.00 -1.11
C ARG A 425 8.05 -4.49 -0.86
N ASP A 426 7.32 -4.76 -1.94
CA ASP A 426 5.90 -5.09 -1.94
C ASP A 426 5.65 -6.61 -1.92
N GLY A 427 6.71 -7.42 -1.79
CA GLY A 427 6.64 -8.89 -1.72
C GLY A 427 6.46 -9.58 -3.08
N THR A 428 6.80 -8.92 -4.19
CA THR A 428 6.81 -9.55 -5.51
C THR A 428 8.13 -10.27 -5.75
N GLU A 429 8.09 -11.60 -5.85
CA GLU A 429 9.23 -12.43 -6.26
C GLU A 429 9.36 -12.49 -7.79
N PHE A 430 10.59 -12.46 -8.30
CA PHE A 430 10.93 -12.76 -9.69
C PHE A 430 12.33 -13.40 -9.82
N PHE A 431 12.56 -14.13 -10.91
CA PHE A 431 13.81 -14.86 -11.15
C PHE A 431 14.69 -14.16 -12.22
N PRO A 432 16.03 -14.15 -12.08
CA PRO A 432 16.97 -13.69 -13.10
C PRO A 432 17.11 -14.70 -14.26
N ASP A 433 18.07 -14.49 -15.16
CA ASP A 433 18.28 -15.32 -16.36
C ASP A 433 18.77 -16.76 -16.07
N ASP A 434 19.20 -17.05 -14.84
CA ASP A 434 19.71 -18.34 -14.33
C ASP A 434 18.61 -19.29 -13.81
N LEU A 435 17.41 -19.18 -14.38
CA LEU A 435 16.25 -19.99 -14.02
C LEU A 435 16.32 -21.41 -14.62
N SER A 436 16.01 -22.41 -13.79
CA SER A 436 15.77 -23.79 -14.18
C SER A 436 14.41 -24.30 -13.67
N LEU A 437 13.92 -25.38 -14.25
CA LEU A 437 12.69 -26.07 -13.83
C LEU A 437 12.95 -27.56 -13.61
N THR A 438 12.69 -28.06 -12.41
CA THR A 438 12.62 -29.49 -12.11
C THR A 438 11.20 -29.97 -12.32
N VAL A 439 11.03 -31.02 -13.12
CA VAL A 439 9.76 -31.73 -13.30
C VAL A 439 9.84 -33.06 -12.56
N GLU A 440 8.91 -33.32 -11.64
CA GLU A 440 8.78 -34.61 -10.94
C GLU A 440 7.42 -35.25 -11.27
N ILE A 441 7.45 -36.50 -11.75
CA ILE A 441 6.28 -37.29 -12.12
C ILE A 441 5.98 -38.30 -11.01
N PRO A 442 4.71 -38.44 -10.56
CA PRO A 442 4.34 -39.42 -9.54
C PRO A 442 4.73 -40.86 -9.92
N PRO A 443 5.20 -41.69 -8.97
CA PRO A 443 5.57 -43.08 -9.25
C PRO A 443 4.43 -43.92 -9.87
N ASP A 444 3.17 -43.64 -9.51
CA ASP A 444 2.01 -44.32 -10.08
C ASP A 444 1.72 -43.90 -11.54
N TRP A 445 2.20 -42.72 -11.97
CA TRP A 445 2.07 -42.29 -13.37
C TRP A 445 3.17 -42.90 -14.24
N LEU A 446 4.41 -43.00 -13.75
CA LEU A 446 5.53 -43.64 -14.46
C LEU A 446 5.23 -45.09 -14.82
N ALA A 447 4.53 -45.81 -13.94
CA ALA A 447 4.16 -47.20 -14.14
C ALA A 447 3.23 -47.44 -15.35
N PHE A 448 2.44 -46.43 -15.78
CA PHE A 448 1.37 -46.61 -16.76
C PHE A 448 1.33 -45.56 -17.90
N GLY A 449 2.01 -44.42 -17.76
CA GLY A 449 1.88 -43.24 -18.63
C GLY A 449 3.06 -42.97 -19.58
N GLY A 450 4.17 -43.71 -19.46
CA GLY A 450 5.40 -43.48 -20.23
C GLY A 450 6.40 -42.55 -19.51
N ARG A 451 7.53 -42.26 -20.16
CA ARG A 451 8.59 -41.36 -19.65
C ARG A 451 8.78 -40.07 -20.48
N ASP A 452 8.14 -39.98 -21.65
CA ASP A 452 8.29 -38.84 -22.55
C ASP A 452 7.16 -37.82 -22.36
N TYR A 453 7.52 -36.54 -22.30
CA TYR A 453 6.62 -35.41 -22.10
C TYR A 453 7.06 -34.22 -22.97
N VAL A 454 6.19 -33.22 -23.07
CA VAL A 454 6.49 -31.93 -23.70
C VAL A 454 6.21 -30.82 -22.69
N LEU A 455 7.21 -29.99 -22.43
CA LEU A 455 7.11 -28.78 -21.64
C LEU A 455 6.87 -27.60 -22.59
N SER A 456 5.70 -26.98 -22.51
CA SER A 456 5.39 -25.74 -23.25
C SER A 456 5.65 -24.55 -22.34
N LEU A 457 6.44 -23.58 -22.80
CA LEU A 457 6.74 -22.34 -22.09
C LEU A 457 6.11 -21.17 -22.85
N THR A 458 5.39 -20.30 -22.16
CA THR A 458 4.81 -19.07 -22.72
C THR A 458 5.22 -17.86 -21.88
N ALA A 459 5.86 -16.88 -22.51
CA ALA A 459 6.34 -15.66 -21.87
C ALA A 459 5.43 -14.47 -22.16
N ALA A 460 4.44 -14.25 -21.29
CA ALA A 460 3.56 -13.08 -21.35
C ALA A 460 4.38 -11.80 -21.16
N GLY A 461 4.18 -10.80 -22.03
CA GLY A 461 4.98 -9.58 -22.10
C GLY A 461 6.09 -9.59 -23.15
N LEU A 462 6.59 -10.76 -23.52
CA LEU A 462 7.57 -10.93 -24.61
C LEU A 462 6.93 -11.48 -25.90
N GLY A 463 5.71 -12.02 -25.81
CA GLY A 463 5.00 -12.61 -26.95
C GLY A 463 5.66 -13.90 -27.48
N ALA A 464 6.50 -14.54 -26.66
CA ALA A 464 7.30 -15.69 -27.04
C ALA A 464 6.72 -17.00 -26.49
N ARG A 465 6.86 -18.08 -27.25
CA ARG A 465 6.51 -19.45 -26.87
C ARG A 465 7.63 -20.40 -27.27
N LEU A 466 7.85 -21.44 -26.48
CA LEU A 466 8.80 -22.52 -26.76
C LEU A 466 8.17 -23.86 -26.36
N GLU A 467 8.55 -24.93 -27.03
CA GLU A 467 8.14 -26.30 -26.67
C GLU A 467 9.40 -27.17 -26.60
N ILE A 468 9.58 -27.86 -25.47
CA ILE A 468 10.77 -28.63 -25.15
C ILE A 468 10.33 -30.07 -24.92
N SER A 469 10.83 -31.01 -25.71
CA SER A 469 10.65 -32.44 -25.47
C SER A 469 11.55 -32.87 -24.31
N ILE A 470 10.98 -33.52 -23.29
CA ILE A 470 11.71 -33.99 -22.11
C ILE A 470 11.42 -35.47 -21.87
N THR A 471 12.43 -36.22 -21.43
CA THR A 471 12.29 -37.62 -21.01
C THR A 471 12.74 -37.71 -19.56
N VAL A 472 11.88 -38.22 -18.68
CA VAL A 472 12.19 -38.36 -17.25
C VAL A 472 13.04 -39.59 -16.96
N ASN A 473 13.87 -39.50 -15.92
CA ASN A 473 14.69 -40.62 -15.47
C ASN A 473 13.86 -41.72 -14.76
N GLU A 474 14.53 -42.73 -14.21
CA GLU A 474 13.87 -43.85 -13.52
C GLU A 474 13.14 -43.44 -12.22
N ALA A 475 13.59 -42.37 -11.58
CA ALA A 475 12.95 -41.76 -10.41
C ALA A 475 11.80 -40.78 -10.80
N GLY A 476 11.54 -40.59 -12.10
CA GLY A 476 10.51 -39.70 -12.60
C GLY A 476 10.89 -38.22 -12.64
N THR A 477 12.18 -37.90 -12.53
CA THR A 477 12.65 -36.51 -12.48
C THR A 477 13.43 -36.09 -13.72
N VAL A 478 13.35 -34.81 -14.07
CA VAL A 478 14.21 -34.15 -15.07
C VAL A 478 14.39 -32.67 -14.73
N LEU A 479 15.59 -32.13 -14.95
CA LEU A 479 15.92 -30.71 -14.80
C LEU A 479 16.04 -30.07 -16.19
N VAL A 480 15.42 -28.91 -16.37
CA VAL A 480 15.44 -28.13 -17.63
C VAL A 480 16.01 -26.74 -17.35
N ASP A 481 17.10 -26.37 -18.02
CA ASP A 481 17.69 -25.02 -17.96
C ASP A 481 16.86 -24.06 -18.83
N ILE A 482 15.94 -23.33 -18.20
CA ILE A 482 14.99 -22.43 -18.86
C ILE A 482 15.73 -21.24 -19.50
N GLY A 483 16.76 -20.72 -18.83
CA GLY A 483 17.58 -19.62 -19.33
C GLY A 483 18.35 -19.99 -20.60
N ALA A 484 18.91 -21.19 -20.69
CA ALA A 484 19.59 -21.68 -21.89
C ALA A 484 18.61 -21.95 -23.05
N GLU A 485 17.45 -22.54 -22.77
CA GLU A 485 16.42 -22.80 -23.79
C GLU A 485 15.82 -21.50 -24.35
N ALA A 486 15.52 -20.51 -23.49
CA ALA A 486 15.06 -19.17 -23.91
C ALA A 486 16.10 -18.44 -24.79
N ARG A 487 17.40 -18.52 -24.44
CA ARG A 487 18.50 -17.99 -25.26
C ARG A 487 18.59 -18.70 -26.62
N ARG A 488 18.47 -20.03 -26.66
CA ARG A 488 18.50 -20.80 -27.91
C ARG A 488 17.31 -20.51 -28.82
N ALA A 489 16.14 -20.23 -28.22
CA ALA A 489 14.93 -19.81 -28.92
C ALA A 489 14.94 -18.33 -29.36
N GLY A 490 15.99 -17.56 -29.05
CA GLY A 490 16.13 -16.17 -29.47
C GLY A 490 15.13 -15.21 -28.84
N TRP A 491 14.69 -15.48 -27.60
CA TRP A 491 13.72 -14.63 -26.90
C TRP A 491 14.25 -13.21 -26.69
N ALA A 492 13.36 -12.21 -26.83
CA ALA A 492 13.71 -10.82 -26.59
C ALA A 492 14.02 -10.58 -25.11
N LYS A 493 15.05 -9.78 -24.80
CA LYS A 493 15.44 -9.46 -23.42
C LYS A 493 14.39 -8.55 -22.79
N GLY A 494 13.90 -8.90 -21.60
CA GLY A 494 12.79 -8.21 -20.97
C GLY A 494 12.17 -9.00 -19.82
N PHE A 495 11.15 -8.41 -19.22
CA PHE A 495 10.48 -8.97 -18.05
C PHE A 495 9.18 -9.66 -18.47
N ALA A 496 8.93 -10.88 -17.99
CA ALA A 496 7.78 -11.69 -18.38
C ALA A 496 7.09 -12.32 -17.17
N ARG A 497 5.81 -12.70 -17.33
CA ARG A 497 5.28 -13.86 -16.59
C ARG A 497 5.49 -15.09 -17.47
N LEU A 498 6.25 -16.05 -16.95
CA LEU A 498 6.58 -17.29 -17.63
C LEU A 498 5.64 -18.39 -17.13
N LEU A 499 4.75 -18.85 -18.01
CA LEU A 499 3.87 -19.99 -17.78
C LEU A 499 4.53 -21.26 -18.34
N ALA A 500 4.68 -22.28 -17.49
CA ALA A 500 5.03 -23.64 -17.87
C ALA A 500 3.78 -24.53 -17.88
N GLU A 501 3.57 -25.25 -18.98
CA GLU A 501 2.54 -26.29 -19.13
C GLU A 501 3.20 -27.62 -19.49
N LEU A 502 3.07 -28.64 -18.64
CA LEU A 502 3.51 -29.99 -18.96
C LEU A 502 2.37 -30.76 -19.65
N ARG A 503 2.65 -31.45 -20.76
CA ARG A 503 1.70 -32.33 -21.47
C ARG A 503 2.38 -33.61 -21.97
N ARG A 504 1.59 -34.59 -22.40
CA ARG A 504 2.11 -35.78 -23.10
C ARG A 504 2.36 -35.51 -24.58
N PRO A 505 3.26 -36.24 -25.26
CA PRO A 505 3.48 -36.11 -26.69
C PRO A 505 2.19 -36.34 -27.48
N ASN A 506 1.88 -35.43 -28.41
CA ASN A 506 0.67 -35.43 -29.25
C ASN A 506 -0.67 -35.24 -28.52
N GLU A 507 -0.68 -34.97 -27.22
CA GLU A 507 -1.91 -34.59 -26.49
C GLU A 507 -2.02 -33.06 -26.35
N VAL A 508 -3.25 -32.54 -26.40
CA VAL A 508 -3.52 -31.09 -26.22
C VAL A 508 -3.63 -30.71 -24.74
N ARG A 509 -4.00 -31.65 -23.87
CA ARG A 509 -4.18 -31.44 -22.43
C ARG A 509 -2.85 -31.16 -21.72
N ALA A 510 -2.83 -30.10 -20.92
CA ALA A 510 -1.82 -29.95 -19.88
C ALA A 510 -2.17 -30.81 -18.66
N LEU A 511 -1.18 -31.52 -18.15
CA LEU A 511 -1.21 -32.32 -16.92
C LEU A 511 -0.93 -31.47 -15.69
N GLN A 512 -0.09 -30.44 -15.82
CA GLN A 512 0.24 -29.52 -14.74
C GLN A 512 0.62 -28.16 -15.28
N ARG A 513 0.35 -27.11 -14.50
CA ARG A 513 0.71 -25.72 -14.81
C ARG A 513 1.41 -25.06 -13.64
N SER A 514 2.45 -24.28 -13.92
CA SER A 514 3.13 -23.45 -12.93
C SER A 514 3.60 -22.16 -13.60
N ALA A 515 3.66 -21.04 -12.87
CA ALA A 515 4.08 -19.77 -13.44
C ALA A 515 4.91 -18.94 -12.45
N VAL A 516 5.91 -18.23 -12.96
CA VAL A 516 6.76 -17.29 -12.21
C VAL A 516 6.92 -15.98 -12.97
N LEU A 517 7.38 -14.95 -12.27
CA LEU A 517 7.92 -13.77 -12.93
C LEU A 517 9.40 -14.01 -13.26
N TYR A 518 9.79 -13.68 -14.48
CA TYR A 518 11.10 -14.02 -15.06
C TYR A 518 11.67 -12.83 -15.81
N TRP A 519 12.91 -12.45 -15.52
CA TRP A 519 13.61 -11.35 -16.20
C TRP A 519 14.68 -11.90 -17.14
N HIS A 520 14.28 -12.17 -18.38
CA HIS A 520 15.18 -12.66 -19.42
C HIS A 520 16.27 -11.62 -19.75
N GLY A 521 17.53 -12.04 -19.62
CA GLY A 521 18.71 -11.18 -19.82
C GLY A 521 19.13 -10.32 -18.62
N LEU A 522 18.57 -10.51 -17.42
CA LEU A 522 19.12 -9.91 -16.21
C LEU A 522 20.33 -10.74 -15.72
N LEU A 523 21.52 -10.14 -15.74
CA LEU A 523 22.78 -10.82 -15.43
C LEU A 523 23.16 -10.74 -13.95
N SER A 524 22.81 -9.64 -13.28
CA SER A 524 23.11 -9.41 -11.86
C SER A 524 22.38 -8.16 -11.34
N VAL A 525 21.97 -8.19 -10.08
CA VAL A 525 21.60 -6.98 -9.31
C VAL A 525 22.67 -6.72 -8.27
N SER A 526 23.31 -5.55 -8.30
CA SER A 526 24.26 -5.14 -7.25
C SER A 526 23.54 -4.44 -6.10
N ASP A 527 24.11 -4.49 -4.90
CA ASP A 527 23.70 -3.75 -3.68
C ASP A 527 23.31 -2.29 -3.96
N GLY A 528 23.99 -1.62 -4.89
CA GLY A 528 23.67 -0.27 -5.38
C GLY A 528 22.38 -0.11 -6.21
N LEU A 529 21.46 -1.08 -6.17
CA LEU A 529 20.31 -1.24 -7.08
C LEU A 529 20.64 -1.03 -8.57
N ARG A 530 21.77 -1.57 -9.03
CA ARG A 530 22.15 -1.56 -10.45
C ARG A 530 21.77 -2.89 -11.06
N PHE A 531 20.78 -2.88 -11.93
CA PHE A 531 20.31 -4.02 -12.69
C PHE A 531 21.12 -4.07 -13.98
N LYS A 532 22.10 -4.98 -14.03
CA LYS A 532 22.95 -5.17 -15.21
C LYS A 532 22.24 -6.13 -16.14
N CYS A 533 21.74 -5.63 -17.26
CA CYS A 533 21.11 -6.44 -18.29
C CYS A 533 22.12 -6.74 -19.43
N GLU A 534 21.85 -7.80 -20.18
CA GLU A 534 22.53 -8.11 -21.44
C GLU A 534 22.18 -7.07 -22.52
N ALA A 535 20.91 -6.65 -22.55
CA ALA A 535 20.38 -5.56 -23.37
C ALA A 535 19.25 -4.83 -22.62
N PRO A 536 18.89 -3.59 -23.01
CA PRO A 536 17.73 -2.92 -22.44
C PRO A 536 16.44 -3.75 -22.58
N PRO A 537 15.65 -3.91 -21.49
CA PRO A 537 14.42 -4.71 -21.52
C PRO A 537 13.37 -4.09 -22.47
N VAL A 538 12.94 -4.85 -23.48
CA VAL A 538 12.09 -4.34 -24.60
C VAL A 538 10.72 -3.81 -24.18
N ASN A 539 10.25 -4.20 -23.00
CA ASN A 539 8.94 -3.87 -22.46
C ASN A 539 8.96 -2.97 -21.22
N PHE A 540 10.12 -2.38 -20.89
CA PHE A 540 10.24 -1.40 -19.82
C PHE A 540 9.62 -0.05 -20.20
N GLU A 541 8.78 0.52 -19.32
CA GLU A 541 8.10 1.80 -19.53
C GLU A 541 8.74 2.91 -18.66
N PRO A 542 9.77 3.64 -19.16
CA PRO A 542 10.50 4.63 -18.37
C PRO A 542 9.63 5.82 -17.93
N MET A 543 8.63 6.21 -18.74
CA MET A 543 7.76 7.38 -18.48
C MET A 543 6.87 7.26 -17.24
N ILE A 544 6.71 6.05 -16.70
CA ILE A 544 5.90 5.74 -15.50
C ILE A 544 6.70 4.99 -14.43
N SER A 545 8.01 4.83 -14.68
CA SER A 545 8.97 4.30 -13.72
C SER A 545 9.56 5.47 -12.93
N GLU A 546 9.82 5.28 -11.64
CA GLU A 546 10.29 6.36 -10.76
C GLU A 546 11.77 6.21 -10.42
N ASN A 547 12.46 7.34 -10.46
CA ASN A 547 13.84 7.49 -10.02
C ASN A 547 14.83 6.52 -10.69
N VAL A 548 14.60 6.16 -11.95
CA VAL A 548 15.44 5.26 -12.73
C VAL A 548 16.05 5.99 -13.93
N VAL A 549 17.33 5.73 -14.19
CA VAL A 549 18.01 6.11 -15.42
C VAL A 549 18.56 4.86 -16.10
N LEU A 550 18.20 4.66 -17.36
CA LEU A 550 18.82 3.68 -18.24
C LEU A 550 20.14 4.25 -18.78
N SER A 551 21.25 3.55 -18.54
CA SER A 551 22.59 3.97 -18.91
C SER A 551 23.29 2.82 -19.63
N GLY A 552 23.20 2.80 -20.96
CA GLY A 552 23.53 1.61 -21.75
C GLY A 552 22.54 0.48 -21.45
N ALA A 553 23.03 -0.70 -21.09
CA ALA A 553 22.23 -1.84 -20.64
C ALA A 553 22.09 -1.93 -19.10
N ILE A 554 22.31 -0.84 -18.37
CA ILE A 554 22.20 -0.81 -16.90
C ILE A 554 21.05 0.12 -16.49
N LEU A 555 20.05 -0.43 -15.79
CA LEU A 555 19.08 0.37 -15.04
C LEU A 555 19.66 0.64 -13.64
N LYS A 556 19.61 1.90 -13.20
CA LYS A 556 20.15 2.35 -11.91
C LYS A 556 19.33 3.54 -11.36
N PRO A 557 19.43 3.85 -10.05
CA PRO A 557 18.86 5.07 -9.50
C PRO A 557 19.33 6.34 -10.24
N GLY A 558 18.38 7.21 -10.60
CA GLY A 558 18.64 8.48 -11.26
C GLY A 558 19.05 9.59 -10.30
N ASN A 559 18.45 9.59 -9.11
CA ASN A 559 18.71 10.47 -7.99
C ASN A 559 18.95 9.63 -6.72
N GLY A 560 20.19 9.69 -6.21
CA GLY A 560 20.59 8.99 -4.98
C GLY A 560 20.00 9.56 -3.69
N THR A 561 19.29 10.71 -3.72
CA THR A 561 18.53 11.22 -2.57
C THR A 561 17.05 10.85 -2.59
N GLY A 562 16.56 10.23 -3.67
CA GLY A 562 15.21 9.66 -3.68
C GLY A 562 15.13 8.43 -2.78
N ARG A 563 13.97 8.21 -2.16
CA ARG A 563 13.74 7.11 -1.21
C ARG A 563 13.58 5.75 -1.88
N MET A 564 13.08 5.75 -3.11
CA MET A 564 12.58 4.58 -3.81
C MET A 564 13.10 4.53 -5.25
N LEU A 565 13.19 3.32 -5.78
CA LEU A 565 13.36 3.00 -7.19
C LEU A 565 12.16 2.15 -7.62
N ARG A 566 11.44 2.57 -8.66
CA ARG A 566 10.26 1.87 -9.17
C ARG A 566 10.44 1.58 -10.66
N LEU A 567 10.44 0.30 -11.04
CA LEU A 567 10.55 -0.15 -12.42
C LEU A 567 9.18 -0.68 -12.88
N VAL A 568 8.74 -0.29 -14.08
CA VAL A 568 7.47 -0.75 -14.66
C VAL A 568 7.72 -1.46 -15.99
N PHE A 569 7.11 -2.63 -16.14
CA PHE A 569 7.20 -3.47 -17.34
C PHE A 569 5.82 -3.77 -17.89
N ARG A 570 5.61 -3.57 -19.19
CA ARG A 570 4.36 -3.90 -19.88
C ARG A 570 4.31 -5.39 -20.20
N LEU A 571 3.37 -6.12 -19.60
CA LEU A 571 3.13 -7.55 -19.87
C LEU A 571 2.02 -7.79 -20.91
N GLY A 572 1.26 -6.77 -21.29
CA GLY A 572 0.23 -6.81 -22.33
C GLY A 572 -0.46 -5.45 -22.48
N ASP A 573 -1.45 -5.33 -23.36
CA ASP A 573 -2.05 -4.03 -23.74
C ASP A 573 -2.61 -3.22 -22.57
N GLN A 574 -3.17 -3.90 -21.55
CA GLN A 574 -3.64 -3.28 -20.30
C GLN A 574 -2.84 -3.72 -19.06
N ARG A 575 -1.80 -4.53 -19.22
CA ARG A 575 -1.12 -5.19 -18.09
C ARG A 575 0.28 -4.66 -17.88
N ARG A 576 0.57 -4.24 -16.65
CA ARG A 576 1.87 -3.79 -16.17
C ARG A 576 2.27 -4.60 -14.95
N GLN A 577 3.54 -4.98 -14.85
CA GLN A 577 4.16 -5.36 -13.59
C GLN A 577 4.95 -4.16 -13.06
N VAL A 578 4.74 -3.87 -11.78
CA VAL A 578 5.53 -2.89 -11.02
C VAL A 578 6.49 -3.66 -10.12
N LEU A 579 7.73 -3.20 -10.03
CA LEU A 579 8.73 -3.69 -9.08
C LEU A 579 9.35 -2.50 -8.35
N THR A 580 9.35 -2.54 -7.02
CA THR A 580 9.73 -1.39 -6.18
C THR A 580 10.78 -1.77 -5.15
N TRP A 581 11.78 -0.93 -4.94
CA TRP A 581 12.82 -1.11 -3.91
C TRP A 581 13.11 0.20 -3.19
N ALA A 582 13.48 0.11 -1.91
CA ALA A 582 14.08 1.23 -1.20
C ALA A 582 15.52 1.45 -1.70
N ILE A 583 15.90 2.70 -1.94
CA ILE A 583 17.24 3.01 -2.45
C ILE A 583 18.32 2.73 -1.40
N PRO A 584 19.56 2.40 -1.80
CA PRO A 584 20.59 2.08 -0.83
C PRO A 584 20.92 3.24 0.11
N GLY A 585 20.77 3.00 1.42
CA GLY A 585 20.81 4.00 2.48
C GLY A 585 20.25 3.45 3.78
N VAL A 586 20.09 4.31 4.79
CA VAL A 586 19.45 3.98 6.07
C VAL A 586 18.29 4.95 6.30
N PHE A 587 17.09 4.41 6.51
CA PHE A 587 15.86 5.17 6.67
C PHE A 587 15.10 4.69 7.89
N VAL A 588 14.37 5.62 8.51
CA VAL A 588 13.45 5.32 9.60
C VAL A 588 12.10 5.99 9.34
N GLU A 589 11.02 5.23 9.55
CA GLU A 589 9.63 5.69 9.48
C GLU A 589 8.94 5.39 10.82
N VAL A 590 7.97 6.21 11.20
CA VAL A 590 7.12 5.98 12.38
C VAL A 590 5.70 5.75 11.88
N GLU A 591 5.21 4.52 12.05
CA GLU A 591 3.81 4.17 11.81
C GLU A 591 2.99 4.46 13.08
N SER A 592 1.99 5.33 12.96
CA SER A 592 1.03 5.65 14.01
C SER A 592 -0.38 5.23 13.58
N ILE A 593 -1.17 4.70 14.51
CA ILE A 593 -2.58 4.39 14.28
C ILE A 593 -3.40 5.61 14.71
N LEU A 594 -4.19 6.17 13.79
CA LEU A 594 -5.10 7.28 14.04
C LEU A 594 -6.46 6.76 14.55
N ASP A 595 -7.20 7.63 15.22
CA ASP A 595 -8.60 7.38 15.58
C ASP A 595 -9.41 7.07 14.30
N GLY A 596 -10.13 5.95 14.30
CA GLY A 596 -10.76 5.38 13.08
C GLY A 596 -9.94 4.30 12.37
N GLY A 597 -8.79 3.89 12.92
CA GLY A 597 -8.03 2.71 12.49
C GLY A 597 -7.19 2.89 11.23
N GLN A 598 -7.08 4.10 10.70
CA GLN A 598 -6.17 4.40 9.57
C GLN A 598 -4.72 4.51 10.08
N SER A 599 -3.79 3.84 9.39
CA SER A 599 -2.35 3.93 9.68
C SER A 599 -1.71 5.10 8.93
N GLN A 600 -1.04 6.01 9.64
CA GLN A 600 -0.18 7.04 9.05
C GLN A 600 1.29 6.62 9.21
N ARG A 601 2.11 6.76 8.15
CA ARG A 601 3.56 6.50 8.18
C ARG A 601 4.32 7.76 7.89
N ILE A 602 5.05 8.27 8.89
CA ILE A 602 5.82 9.51 8.73
C ILE A 602 7.31 9.15 8.74
N SER A 603 8.01 9.45 7.65
CA SER A 603 9.47 9.33 7.57
C SER A 603 10.13 10.31 8.54
N ARG A 604 11.12 9.84 9.29
CA ARG A 604 11.86 10.65 10.27
C ARG A 604 13.29 10.92 9.81
N PRO A 605 13.82 12.14 10.02
CA PRO A 605 15.25 12.40 9.87
C PRO A 605 16.07 11.54 10.83
N LEU A 606 17.23 11.05 10.38
CA LEU A 606 18.17 10.32 11.24
C LEU A 606 18.60 11.21 12.42
N GLY A 607 18.55 10.66 13.63
CA GLY A 607 18.84 11.35 14.89
C GLY A 607 17.73 12.29 15.38
N SER A 608 16.56 12.34 14.73
CA SER A 608 15.42 13.12 15.25
C SER A 608 14.83 12.51 16.53
N THR A 609 14.13 13.34 17.31
CA THR A 609 13.50 12.92 18.57
C THR A 609 12.11 12.35 18.32
N GLU A 610 11.81 11.17 18.88
CA GLU A 610 10.50 10.53 18.78
C GLU A 610 9.98 10.13 20.17
N VAL A 611 8.73 10.53 20.48
CA VAL A 611 8.09 10.24 21.77
C VAL A 611 7.51 8.83 21.77
N VAL A 612 8.01 7.97 22.64
CA VAL A 612 7.60 6.57 22.82
C VAL A 612 7.11 6.31 24.24
N SER A 613 6.31 5.26 24.42
CA SER A 613 5.69 4.91 25.71
C SER A 613 5.34 3.43 25.71
N THR A 614 5.35 2.78 26.87
CA THR A 614 4.97 1.37 27.06
C THR A 614 3.53 1.06 26.66
N ILE A 615 2.66 2.07 26.54
CA ILE A 615 1.29 1.94 26.00
C ILE A 615 1.15 2.45 24.55
N SER A 616 2.25 2.77 23.88
CA SER A 616 2.25 3.32 22.52
C SER A 616 1.94 2.25 21.48
N ALA A 617 0.91 2.49 20.66
CA ALA A 617 0.60 1.67 19.49
C ALA A 617 1.50 1.96 18.27
N LYS A 618 2.48 2.86 18.38
CA LYS A 618 3.41 3.20 17.29
C LYS A 618 4.34 2.04 16.95
N GLN A 619 4.72 1.93 15.68
CA GLN A 619 5.83 1.10 15.22
C GLN A 619 6.93 1.97 14.61
N ILE A 620 8.18 1.71 15.01
CA ILE A 620 9.37 2.27 14.38
C ILE A 620 9.81 1.27 13.31
N LEU A 621 9.79 1.70 12.05
CA LEU A 621 10.18 0.91 10.90
C LEU A 621 11.57 1.34 10.46
N VAL A 622 12.52 0.41 10.43
CA VAL A 622 13.90 0.66 9.98
C VAL A 622 14.14 -0.07 8.68
N THR A 623 14.75 0.63 7.72
CA THR A 623 15.17 0.10 6.42
C THR A 623 16.65 0.39 6.25
N ALA A 624 17.46 -0.62 5.94
CA ALA A 624 18.87 -0.46 5.58
C ALA A 624 19.22 -1.37 4.39
N SER A 625 20.46 -1.29 3.90
CA SER A 625 20.89 -1.99 2.67
C SER A 625 21.97 -3.04 2.88
N ASP A 626 22.80 -2.85 3.90
CA ASP A 626 23.75 -3.86 4.37
C ASP A 626 23.14 -4.57 5.58
N ALA A 627 23.66 -5.75 5.94
CA ALA A 627 23.41 -6.34 7.24
C ALA A 627 24.06 -5.50 8.36
N GLY A 628 23.46 -5.50 9.53
CA GLY A 628 23.95 -4.77 10.69
C GLY A 628 23.29 -5.19 12.00
N GLU A 629 23.46 -4.37 13.03
CA GLU A 629 22.91 -4.59 14.37
C GLU A 629 22.17 -3.34 14.84
N LEU A 630 20.94 -3.49 15.29
CA LEU A 630 20.17 -2.42 15.92
C LEU A 630 20.44 -2.45 17.43
N ARG A 631 20.66 -1.29 18.04
CA ARG A 631 21.06 -1.15 19.45
C ARG A 631 20.26 -0.07 20.18
N LEU A 632 19.95 -0.32 21.45
CA LEU A 632 19.39 0.65 22.39
C LEU A 632 19.73 0.22 23.82
N GLY A 633 20.70 0.90 24.43
CA GLY A 633 21.22 0.52 25.75
C GLY A 633 21.83 -0.88 25.71
N ASP A 634 21.42 -1.74 26.65
CA ASP A 634 21.88 -3.13 26.75
C ASP A 634 21.20 -4.05 25.72
N TRP A 635 20.15 -3.59 25.03
CA TRP A 635 19.53 -4.35 23.95
C TRP A 635 20.29 -4.20 22.65
N SER A 636 20.53 -5.33 21.99
CA SER A 636 20.97 -5.39 20.61
C SER A 636 20.23 -6.49 19.85
N GLN A 637 20.05 -6.30 18.54
CA GLN A 637 19.52 -7.31 17.65
C GLN A 637 20.23 -7.28 16.28
N PRO A 638 20.87 -8.37 15.84
CA PRO A 638 21.37 -8.48 14.47
C PRO A 638 20.21 -8.53 13.48
N VAL A 639 20.36 -7.83 12.35
CA VAL A 639 19.39 -7.77 11.26
C VAL A 639 20.12 -7.86 9.93
N ASP A 640 19.86 -8.93 9.17
CA ASP A 640 20.29 -9.06 7.79
C ASP A 640 19.27 -8.39 6.86
N PHE A 641 19.49 -7.11 6.55
CA PHE A 641 18.60 -6.36 5.67
C PHE A 641 18.63 -6.81 4.19
N ALA A 642 19.61 -7.64 3.79
CA ALA A 642 19.57 -8.27 2.46
C ALA A 642 18.53 -9.41 2.39
N ARG A 643 18.16 -10.01 3.54
CA ARG A 643 17.10 -11.01 3.67
C ARG A 643 15.77 -10.44 4.18
N ARG A 644 15.82 -9.37 4.97
CA ARG A 644 14.65 -8.72 5.60
C ARG A 644 14.76 -7.20 5.42
N PRO A 645 14.32 -6.63 4.28
CA PRO A 645 14.59 -5.23 3.93
C PRO A 645 13.93 -4.22 4.88
N LEU A 646 12.93 -4.65 5.65
CA LEU A 646 12.22 -3.84 6.65
C LEU A 646 12.25 -4.52 8.02
N LYS A 647 12.68 -3.79 9.05
CA LYS A 647 12.58 -4.22 10.45
C LYS A 647 11.60 -3.33 11.22
N ALA A 648 10.47 -3.90 11.61
CA ALA A 648 9.52 -3.24 12.51
C ALA A 648 9.90 -3.48 13.98
N LEU A 649 9.86 -2.42 14.78
CA LEU A 649 10.09 -2.41 16.22
C LEU A 649 8.88 -1.76 16.91
N SER A 650 8.37 -2.35 17.99
CA SER A 650 7.30 -1.74 18.77
C SER A 650 7.85 -0.55 19.57
N ALA A 651 7.16 0.59 19.52
CA ALA A 651 7.53 1.74 20.36
C ALA A 651 7.39 1.44 21.85
N ALA A 652 6.46 0.56 22.25
CA ALA A 652 6.34 0.09 23.62
C ALA A 652 7.55 -0.75 24.06
N PHE A 653 7.97 -1.69 23.21
CA PHE A 653 9.18 -2.49 23.45
C PHE A 653 10.44 -1.62 23.57
N LEU A 654 10.59 -0.65 22.67
CA LEU A 654 11.74 0.26 22.73
C LEU A 654 11.69 1.17 23.97
N ALA A 655 10.50 1.60 24.41
CA ALA A 655 10.34 2.38 25.63
C ALA A 655 10.81 1.62 26.90
N GLU A 656 10.69 0.29 26.94
CA GLU A 656 11.17 -0.55 28.05
C GLU A 656 12.70 -0.63 28.14
N HIS A 657 13.41 -0.36 27.04
CA HIS A 657 14.87 -0.44 26.94
C HIS A 657 15.57 0.94 27.02
N ILE A 658 14.82 2.02 27.24
CA ILE A 658 15.40 3.34 27.50
C ILE A 658 15.97 3.36 28.92
N THR A 659 17.24 3.74 29.04
CA THR A 659 17.94 3.88 30.34
C THR A 659 18.40 5.32 30.55
N SER A 660 18.93 5.62 31.74
CA SER A 660 19.47 6.94 32.09
C SER A 660 20.71 7.35 31.27
N THR A 661 21.39 6.39 30.64
CA THR A 661 22.61 6.58 29.83
C THR A 661 22.44 6.25 28.35
N ALA A 662 21.34 5.57 27.96
CA ALA A 662 21.10 5.20 26.57
C ALA A 662 19.62 5.38 26.19
N ASN A 663 19.38 6.33 25.30
CA ASN A 663 18.07 6.64 24.73
C ASN A 663 18.10 6.79 23.20
N THR A 664 19.26 6.64 22.56
CA THR A 664 19.41 6.66 21.10
C THR A 664 19.27 5.23 20.56
N LEU A 665 18.30 5.02 19.66
CA LEU A 665 18.24 3.83 18.82
C LEU A 665 19.27 4.01 17.70
N SER A 666 20.29 3.14 17.63
CA SER A 666 21.33 3.18 16.60
C SER A 666 21.34 1.93 15.72
N TYR A 667 21.94 2.07 14.53
CA TYR A 667 22.22 1.00 13.59
C TYR A 667 23.72 0.93 13.34
N LEU A 668 24.35 -0.18 13.72
CA LEU A 668 25.74 -0.49 13.42
C LEU A 668 25.82 -1.33 12.15
N ASN A 669 26.40 -0.78 11.08
CA ASN A 669 26.57 -1.49 9.81
C ASN A 669 27.72 -2.51 9.91
N CYS A 670 27.46 -3.80 9.65
CA CYS A 670 28.48 -4.86 9.76
C CYS A 670 29.57 -4.78 8.69
N ARG A 671 29.30 -4.17 7.53
CA ARG A 671 30.27 -4.05 6.42
C ARG A 671 31.20 -2.84 6.60
N SER A 672 30.68 -1.70 7.05
CA SER A 672 31.46 -0.46 7.20
C SER A 672 31.93 -0.18 8.62
N GLY A 673 31.36 -0.84 9.63
CA GLY A 673 31.61 -0.56 11.05
C GLY A 673 31.04 0.78 11.53
N ALA A 674 30.29 1.49 10.69
CA ALA A 674 29.72 2.80 11.03
C ALA A 674 28.45 2.64 11.88
N GLU A 675 28.40 3.34 13.02
CA GLU A 675 27.20 3.48 13.84
C GLU A 675 26.43 4.73 13.41
N ILE A 676 25.15 4.54 13.08
CA ILE A 676 24.25 5.58 12.57
C ILE A 676 23.11 5.77 13.58
N PRO A 677 22.96 6.96 14.21
CA PRO A 677 21.84 7.23 15.11
C PRO A 677 20.55 7.35 14.31
N LEU A 678 19.58 6.48 14.59
CA LEU A 678 18.28 6.45 13.90
C LEU A 678 17.32 7.45 14.54
N LEU A 679 17.04 7.29 15.84
CA LEU A 679 16.10 8.13 16.60
C LEU A 679 16.62 8.34 18.02
N ASN A 680 16.36 9.52 18.57
CA ASN A 680 16.49 9.82 19.99
C ASN A 680 15.13 9.60 20.65
N LEU A 681 15.01 8.56 21.46
CA LEU A 681 13.75 8.19 22.09
C LEU A 681 13.58 8.94 23.42
N VAL A 682 12.37 9.42 23.68
CA VAL A 682 11.98 10.08 24.94
C VAL A 682 10.61 9.58 25.38
N GLN A 683 10.33 9.60 26.68
CA GLN A 683 9.02 9.25 27.23
C GLN A 683 8.19 10.52 27.54
N PRO A 684 6.84 10.47 27.48
CA PRO A 684 6.00 11.57 27.92
C PRO A 684 5.86 11.52 29.46
N HIS A 685 6.19 12.62 30.12
CA HIS A 685 6.14 12.72 31.59
C HIS A 685 4.98 13.61 32.04
N SER A 686 4.01 13.01 32.73
CA SER A 686 2.76 13.68 33.10
C SER A 686 2.97 14.74 34.19
N VAL A 687 2.65 15.98 33.85
CA VAL A 687 2.62 17.13 34.75
C VAL A 687 1.18 17.65 34.82
N SER A 688 0.67 17.85 36.03
CA SER A 688 -0.72 18.28 36.27
C SER A 688 -0.88 19.80 36.32
N GLY A 689 0.21 20.55 36.41
CA GLY A 689 0.19 22.01 36.25
C GLY A 689 1.57 22.66 36.36
N ILE A 690 1.68 23.87 35.80
CA ILE A 690 2.82 24.77 35.98
C ILE A 690 2.33 26.10 36.57
N GLY A 691 3.16 26.74 37.37
CA GLY A 691 3.03 28.15 37.73
C GLY A 691 4.41 28.76 37.94
N GLY A 692 4.48 30.09 38.00
CA GLY A 692 5.70 30.73 38.44
C GLY A 692 5.48 32.18 38.87
N GLU A 693 6.33 32.60 39.79
CA GLU A 693 6.20 33.85 40.54
C GLU A 693 7.59 34.44 40.78
N VAL A 694 7.69 35.77 40.85
CA VAL A 694 8.93 36.43 41.27
C VAL A 694 8.80 36.82 42.74
N LYS A 695 9.68 36.27 43.58
CA LYS A 695 9.68 36.47 45.02
C LYS A 695 11.11 36.56 45.55
N ASP A 696 11.38 37.50 46.44
CA ASP A 696 12.65 37.66 47.16
C ASP A 696 13.92 37.64 46.26
N GLY A 697 13.83 38.26 45.07
CA GLY A 697 14.93 38.32 44.09
C GLY A 697 15.14 37.02 43.28
N GLN A 698 14.22 36.06 43.37
CA GLN A 698 14.24 34.81 42.63
C GLN A 698 12.99 34.70 41.75
N PHE A 699 13.11 34.07 40.58
CA PHE A 699 11.97 33.56 39.82
C PHE A 699 11.79 32.10 40.22
N GLU A 700 10.65 31.75 40.79
CA GLU A 700 10.33 30.41 41.22
C GLU A 700 9.32 29.80 40.26
N VAL A 701 9.67 28.68 39.63
CA VAL A 701 8.77 27.92 38.75
C VAL A 701 8.38 26.64 39.47
N ARG A 702 7.07 26.47 39.70
CA ARG A 702 6.49 25.30 40.35
C ARG A 702 5.84 24.38 39.32
N LEU A 703 6.27 23.13 39.30
CA LEU A 703 5.69 22.03 38.52
C LEU A 703 4.99 21.07 39.48
N VAL A 704 3.73 20.71 39.20
CA VAL A 704 2.96 19.74 39.99
C VAL A 704 2.95 18.40 39.26
N MET A 705 3.37 17.34 39.94
CA MET A 705 3.73 16.06 39.32
C MET A 705 3.20 14.89 40.16
N SER A 706 2.81 13.79 39.52
CA SER A 706 2.43 12.57 40.25
C SER A 706 3.64 11.82 40.84
N GLU A 707 4.86 12.14 40.38
CA GLU A 707 6.09 11.39 40.65
C GLU A 707 7.29 12.32 40.93
N PRO A 708 8.31 11.86 41.69
CA PRO A 708 9.41 12.71 42.13
C PRO A 708 10.43 12.94 41.02
N LEU A 709 10.54 14.19 40.56
CA LEU A 709 11.54 14.61 39.59
C LEU A 709 12.96 14.45 40.14
N GLU A 710 13.87 13.84 39.38
CA GLU A 710 15.28 13.64 39.75
C GLU A 710 16.21 14.72 39.18
N GLU A 711 16.00 15.07 37.92
CA GLU A 711 16.73 16.10 37.20
C GLU A 711 15.78 16.91 36.32
N LEU A 712 16.06 18.19 36.15
CA LEU A 712 15.34 19.10 35.25
C LEU A 712 16.33 19.71 34.26
N ALA A 713 16.13 19.46 32.96
CA ALA A 713 16.80 20.18 31.90
C ALA A 713 15.96 21.40 31.50
N ILE A 714 16.61 22.55 31.39
CA ILE A 714 15.97 23.84 31.20
C ILE A 714 16.63 24.54 30.02
N THR A 715 15.82 25.01 29.07
CA THR A 715 16.26 25.91 28.00
C THR A 715 15.53 27.24 28.16
N ALA A 716 16.28 28.31 28.39
CA ALA A 716 15.77 29.68 28.44
C ALA A 716 16.26 30.47 27.22
N GLN A 717 15.38 31.21 26.56
CA GLN A 717 15.70 32.04 25.40
C GLN A 717 15.15 33.45 25.57
N GLU A 718 16.02 34.45 25.43
CA GLU A 718 15.65 35.86 25.36
C GLU A 718 15.30 36.22 23.91
N LEU A 719 14.21 36.95 23.68
CA LEU A 719 13.67 37.14 22.33
C LEU A 719 14.27 38.34 21.58
N LEU A 720 14.73 39.38 22.28
CA LEU A 720 15.31 40.62 21.72
C LEU A 720 16.78 40.45 21.31
N SER A 721 17.65 40.00 22.20
CA SER A 721 19.06 39.70 21.90
C SER A 721 19.19 38.36 21.17
N GLY A 722 18.39 37.36 21.54
CA GLY A 722 18.51 35.98 21.08
C GLY A 722 19.40 35.11 21.96
N ASP A 723 19.82 35.62 23.12
CA ASP A 723 20.63 34.86 24.07
C ASP A 723 19.91 33.59 24.51
N ARG A 724 20.67 32.49 24.56
CA ARG A 724 20.18 31.18 24.99
C ARG A 724 20.99 30.66 26.16
N VAL A 725 20.29 30.15 27.16
CA VAL A 725 20.88 29.46 28.31
C VAL A 725 20.30 28.05 28.36
N ALA A 726 21.16 27.05 28.41
CA ALA A 726 20.79 25.68 28.72
C ALA A 726 21.45 25.26 30.04
N MET A 727 20.69 24.59 30.91
CA MET A 727 21.20 24.07 32.18
C MET A 727 20.50 22.78 32.58
N ARG A 728 21.15 21.97 33.42
CA ARG A 728 20.55 20.80 34.07
C ARG A 728 20.66 20.98 35.58
N LEU A 729 19.55 20.78 36.28
CA LEU A 729 19.46 20.90 37.74
C LEU A 729 19.17 19.53 38.34
N LEU A 730 19.99 19.12 39.30
CA LEU A 730 19.75 17.94 40.12
C LEU A 730 18.82 18.29 41.29
N ALA A 731 17.81 17.45 41.51
CA ALA A 731 16.84 17.65 42.57
C ALA A 731 17.50 17.63 43.96
N ASN A 732 17.03 18.51 44.84
CA ASN A 732 17.40 18.60 46.24
C ASN A 732 18.90 18.81 46.52
N ARG A 733 19.65 19.33 45.54
CA ARG A 733 20.99 19.88 45.80
C ARG A 733 20.91 21.26 46.43
N THR A 734 21.76 21.49 47.43
CA THR A 734 21.86 22.76 48.17
C THR A 734 22.61 23.85 47.41
N GLU A 735 23.42 23.47 46.42
CA GLU A 735 24.26 24.36 45.63
C GLU A 735 23.52 24.96 44.42
N TRP A 736 23.79 26.24 44.14
CA TRP A 736 23.33 26.91 42.93
C TRP A 736 24.12 26.43 41.71
N THR A 737 23.43 25.87 40.73
CA THR A 737 24.01 25.33 39.48
C THR A 737 23.89 26.35 38.34
N GLY A 738 24.90 26.46 37.48
CA GLY A 738 24.89 27.32 36.30
C GLY A 738 26.18 28.13 36.09
N GLN A 739 26.33 28.72 34.91
CA GLN A 739 27.47 29.58 34.55
C GLN A 739 27.02 31.04 34.31
N THR A 740 28.00 31.95 34.26
CA THR A 740 27.84 33.41 34.05
C THR A 740 26.80 34.08 34.96
N PHE A 741 25.61 34.40 34.43
CA PHE A 741 24.52 35.09 35.11
C PHE A 741 23.38 34.17 35.54
N ALA A 742 23.26 33.00 34.91
CA ALA A 742 22.08 32.16 35.01
C ALA A 742 22.29 31.04 36.04
N ARG A 743 22.08 31.39 37.32
CA ARG A 743 22.14 30.45 38.45
C ARG A 743 20.74 29.97 38.80
N ALA A 744 20.57 28.66 38.92
CA ALA A 744 19.32 28.05 39.39
C ALA A 744 19.56 26.85 40.32
N ARG A 745 18.51 26.42 41.02
CA ARG A 745 18.47 25.20 41.86
C ARG A 745 17.10 24.54 41.74
N LEU A 746 17.03 23.24 42.01
CA LEU A 746 15.80 22.45 41.96
C LEU A 746 15.54 21.84 43.34
N MET A 747 14.37 22.13 43.92
CA MET A 747 13.88 21.48 45.14
C MET A 747 12.64 20.66 44.78
N VAL A 748 12.53 19.44 45.29
CA VAL A 748 11.40 18.54 45.02
C VAL A 748 10.85 18.07 46.37
N LEU A 749 9.60 18.47 46.62
CA LEU A 749 8.89 18.30 47.88
C LEU A 749 7.67 17.39 47.65
N ASN A 750 7.19 16.73 48.71
CA ASN A 750 5.92 16.00 48.66
C ASN A 750 4.76 16.98 48.73
N ASP A 751 3.71 16.75 47.95
CA ASP A 751 2.47 17.55 48.02
C ASP A 751 1.58 17.05 49.18
N GLU A 752 0.95 17.98 49.92
CA GLU A 752 0.02 17.67 51.01
C GLU A 752 -1.23 16.91 50.52
N GLN A 753 -1.59 17.07 49.23
CA GLN A 753 -2.72 16.38 48.60
C GLN A 753 -2.33 15.03 47.94
N GLY A 754 -1.05 14.64 48.06
CA GLY A 754 -0.48 13.47 47.37
C GLY A 754 0.12 13.83 46.00
N GLY A 755 1.31 13.30 45.73
CA GLY A 755 2.13 13.69 44.58
C GLY A 755 3.34 14.51 45.03
N TYR A 756 3.94 15.26 44.10
CA TYR A 756 5.18 16.00 44.30
C TYR A 756 5.10 17.39 43.66
N GLN A 757 5.73 18.37 44.31
CA GLN A 757 5.94 19.71 43.76
C GLN A 757 7.43 19.93 43.52
N ALA A 758 7.80 20.23 42.27
CA ALA A 758 9.15 20.56 41.87
C ALA A 758 9.29 22.08 41.67
N HIS A 759 10.16 22.70 42.46
CA HIS A 759 10.42 24.13 42.52
C HIS A 759 11.79 24.43 41.91
N ALA A 760 11.79 24.95 40.68
CA ALA A 760 12.98 25.47 40.01
C ALA A 760 13.14 26.96 40.35
N CYS A 761 14.08 27.29 41.24
CA CYS A 761 14.37 28.66 41.64
C CYS A 761 15.53 29.21 40.79
N PHE A 762 15.32 30.30 40.08
CA PHE A 762 16.34 31.04 39.32
C PHE A 762 16.71 32.32 40.08
N ASN A 763 18.00 32.60 40.27
CA ASN A 763 18.47 33.82 40.90
C ASN A 763 18.45 34.98 39.87
N LEU A 764 17.79 36.08 40.21
CA LEU A 764 17.64 37.24 39.31
C LEU A 764 18.67 38.37 39.55
N ASP A 765 19.56 38.26 40.55
CA ASP A 765 20.56 39.28 40.93
C ASP A 765 21.54 39.63 39.79
N ARG A 766 21.71 38.70 38.85
CA ARG A 766 22.56 38.86 37.67
C ARG A 766 21.82 38.63 36.35
N TRP A 767 20.55 38.22 36.40
CA TRP A 767 19.79 37.83 35.21
C TRP A 767 19.54 39.04 34.30
N PRO A 768 19.90 38.98 33.00
CA PRO A 768 19.73 40.12 32.10
C PRO A 768 18.26 40.51 31.94
N SER A 769 18.02 41.82 31.86
CA SER A 769 16.73 42.36 31.45
C SER A 769 16.37 41.90 30.04
N GLY A 770 15.14 41.44 29.84
CA GLY A 770 14.68 40.86 28.59
C GLY A 770 13.33 40.15 28.73
N ALA A 771 12.78 39.70 27.61
CA ALA A 771 11.62 38.82 27.55
C ALA A 771 12.10 37.39 27.33
N TRP A 772 12.10 36.61 28.40
CA TRP A 772 12.61 35.25 28.45
C TRP A 772 11.46 34.23 28.34
N VAL A 773 11.68 33.18 27.54
CA VAL A 773 10.81 31.99 27.47
C VAL A 773 11.61 30.78 27.94
N PHE A 774 11.09 30.08 28.95
CA PHE A 774 11.68 28.88 29.53
C PHE A 774 10.91 27.63 29.09
N ARG A 775 11.63 26.57 28.73
CA ARG A 775 11.14 25.23 28.38
C ARG A 775 11.81 24.17 29.25
N PHE A 776 11.10 23.08 29.51
CA PHE A 776 11.43 22.12 30.56
C PHE A 776 11.32 20.67 30.08
N ASP A 777 12.39 19.90 30.27
CA ASP A 777 12.40 18.43 30.15
C ASP A 777 12.81 17.84 31.50
N GLY A 778 12.24 16.69 31.88
CA GLY A 778 12.46 16.09 33.19
C GLY A 778 13.05 14.69 33.13
N ARG A 779 13.77 14.30 34.19
CA ARG A 779 14.13 12.89 34.45
C ARG A 779 13.32 12.35 35.62
N LEU A 780 12.58 11.27 35.37
CA LEU A 780 11.75 10.56 36.33
C LEU A 780 12.08 9.08 36.25
N ARG A 781 12.31 8.43 37.40
CA ARG A 781 12.72 7.01 37.49
C ARG A 781 13.94 6.68 36.61
N GLY A 782 14.89 7.60 36.52
CA GLY A 782 16.06 7.52 35.65
C GLY A 782 15.82 7.81 34.16
N ILE A 783 14.59 8.03 33.70
CA ILE A 783 14.26 8.19 32.27
C ILE A 783 13.98 9.65 31.91
N TRP A 784 14.60 10.16 30.84
CA TRP A 784 14.36 11.51 30.32
C TRP A 784 13.08 11.59 29.47
N GLY A 785 12.37 12.70 29.60
CA GLY A 785 11.11 12.93 28.90
C GLY A 785 10.66 14.38 28.88
N HIS A 786 9.81 14.73 27.90
CA HIS A 786 9.16 16.03 27.84
C HIS A 786 8.13 16.15 28.96
N LEU A 787 8.07 17.32 29.60
CA LEU A 787 7.03 17.63 30.58
C LEU A 787 5.74 18.03 29.85
N GLU A 788 4.75 17.15 29.89
CA GLU A 788 3.53 17.21 29.10
C GLU A 788 2.28 17.02 29.96
N ASN A 789 1.15 17.60 29.55
CA ASN A 789 -0.15 17.31 30.14
C ASN A 789 -0.78 16.04 29.50
N ALA A 790 -1.96 15.63 29.97
CA ALA A 790 -2.69 14.47 29.43
C ALA A 790 -3.05 14.56 27.93
N ARG A 791 -2.95 15.74 27.31
CA ARG A 791 -3.17 15.97 25.86
C ARG A 791 -1.88 15.98 25.04
N ARG A 792 -0.72 15.82 25.67
CA ARG A 792 0.63 16.05 25.09
C ARG A 792 0.93 17.51 24.75
N ASP A 793 0.26 18.44 25.43
CA ASP A 793 0.65 19.85 25.36
C ASP A 793 1.87 20.06 26.30
N VAL A 794 2.92 20.72 25.81
CA VAL A 794 4.17 20.93 26.56
C VAL A 794 4.06 22.06 27.58
N PHE A 795 4.80 21.96 28.68
CA PHE A 795 4.87 23.02 29.68
C PHE A 795 6.01 24.02 29.42
N GLY A 796 5.72 25.31 29.59
CA GLY A 796 6.69 26.40 29.45
C GLY A 796 6.23 27.65 30.21
N ILE A 797 7.15 28.57 30.48
CA ILE A 797 6.82 29.80 31.23
C ILE A 797 7.55 31.02 30.68
N GLY A 798 6.87 32.17 30.68
CA GLY A 798 7.41 33.47 30.25
C GLY A 798 7.78 34.37 31.42
N LEU A 799 8.86 35.14 31.28
CA LEU A 799 9.30 36.17 32.23
C LEU A 799 9.72 37.43 31.48
N ALA A 800 9.04 38.55 31.72
CA ALA A 800 9.50 39.88 31.31
C ALA A 800 10.27 40.53 32.48
N TRP A 801 11.58 40.73 32.31
CA TRP A 801 12.49 41.24 33.34
C TRP A 801 13.13 42.55 32.92
N ASP A 802 13.34 43.50 33.83
CA ASP A 802 13.85 44.82 33.49
C ASP A 802 15.15 45.26 34.17
N GLU A 803 15.68 46.38 33.68
CA GLU A 803 16.93 46.99 34.13
C GLU A 803 16.85 47.49 35.59
N ARG A 804 15.63 47.71 36.11
CA ARG A 804 15.37 48.04 37.52
C ARG A 804 15.23 46.79 38.39
N ARG A 805 15.43 45.60 37.82
CA ARG A 805 15.30 44.29 38.48
C ARG A 805 13.89 44.05 39.01
N GLN A 806 12.88 44.38 38.20
CA GLN A 806 11.49 44.13 38.50
C GLN A 806 10.81 43.34 37.37
N ALA A 807 9.81 42.54 37.74
CA ALA A 807 8.96 41.85 36.78
C ALA A 807 8.10 42.90 36.06
N GLN A 808 8.25 43.00 34.74
CA GLN A 808 7.49 43.97 33.95
C GLN A 808 6.12 43.41 33.55
N ARG A 809 5.13 44.31 33.52
CA ARG A 809 3.89 44.06 32.79
C ARG A 809 4.20 43.92 31.31
N SER A 810 3.45 43.07 30.62
CA SER A 810 3.61 42.82 29.19
C SER A 810 3.56 44.10 28.34
N GLU A 811 2.76 45.11 28.73
CA GLU A 811 2.68 46.38 28.01
C GLU A 811 4.04 47.07 27.86
N ASN A 812 4.91 47.01 28.88
CA ASN A 812 6.22 47.67 28.87
C ASN A 812 7.21 46.97 27.94
N PHE A 813 7.17 45.63 27.87
CA PHE A 813 7.94 44.88 26.87
C PHE A 813 7.43 45.17 25.46
N LEU A 814 6.11 45.15 25.25
CA LEU A 814 5.50 45.38 23.95
C LEU A 814 5.82 46.79 23.41
N ALA A 815 5.97 47.80 24.28
CA ALA A 815 6.42 49.13 23.90
C ALA A 815 7.90 49.19 23.44
N LYS A 816 8.77 48.28 23.89
CA LYS A 816 10.15 48.18 23.39
C LYS A 816 10.20 47.68 21.93
N LEU A 817 9.22 46.89 21.49
CA LEU A 817 9.12 46.40 20.11
C LEU A 817 8.86 47.54 19.12
N ASP A 818 8.12 48.57 19.55
CA ASP A 818 7.81 49.75 18.74
C ASP A 818 9.06 50.62 18.47
N ALA A 819 10.10 50.49 19.30
CA ALA A 819 11.36 51.23 19.19
C ALA A 819 12.45 50.51 18.36
N LEU A 820 12.23 49.25 17.95
CA LEU A 820 13.17 48.50 17.11
C LEU A 820 13.26 49.11 15.69
N ASP A 821 14.40 48.96 15.02
CA ASP A 821 14.47 49.17 13.58
C ASP A 821 13.85 47.99 12.80
N ASP A 822 13.75 48.11 11.47
CA ASP A 822 13.08 47.12 10.62
C ASP A 822 13.84 45.77 10.53
N GLU A 823 15.17 45.77 10.64
CA GLU A 823 15.99 44.55 10.61
C GLU A 823 15.88 43.81 11.96
N GLN A 824 16.03 44.54 13.06
CA GLN A 824 15.82 44.03 14.42
C GLN A 824 14.41 43.48 14.61
N ALA A 825 13.39 44.22 14.20
CA ALA A 825 11.99 43.77 14.31
C ALA A 825 11.74 42.46 13.55
N LEU A 826 12.40 42.24 12.39
CA LEU A 826 12.27 41.02 11.62
C LEU A 826 12.94 39.80 12.30
N VAL A 827 14.14 40.00 12.87
CA VAL A 827 14.86 38.95 13.62
C VAL A 827 14.10 38.57 14.89
N VAL A 828 13.56 39.55 15.62
CA VAL A 828 12.72 39.29 16.81
C VAL A 828 11.43 38.58 16.41
N LEU A 829 10.79 38.96 15.30
CA LEU A 829 9.58 38.30 14.79
C LEU A 829 9.81 36.82 14.50
N GLN A 830 10.93 36.45 13.88
CA GLN A 830 11.30 35.05 13.63
C GLN A 830 11.40 34.25 14.94
N ARG A 831 12.06 34.79 15.97
CA ARG A 831 12.18 34.13 17.29
C ARG A 831 10.85 34.02 18.02
N VAL A 832 9.98 35.03 17.92
CA VAL A 832 8.62 34.98 18.49
C VAL A 832 7.77 33.94 17.76
N GLN A 833 7.89 33.83 16.43
CA GLN A 833 7.23 32.79 15.63
C GLN A 833 7.72 31.38 16.05
N GLU A 834 9.02 31.15 16.19
CA GLU A 834 9.60 29.89 16.71
C GLU A 834 9.16 29.59 18.15
N ALA A 835 8.99 30.62 18.98
CA ALA A 835 8.50 30.48 20.34
C ALA A 835 7.04 30.00 20.38
N LEU A 836 6.21 30.37 19.39
CA LEU A 836 4.79 30.02 19.26
C LEU A 836 4.52 28.67 18.56
N LEU A 837 5.52 28.03 17.97
CA LEU A 837 5.37 26.75 17.25
C LEU A 837 4.90 25.56 18.13
N PRO A 838 5.38 25.35 19.38
CA PRO A 838 4.93 24.24 20.22
C PRO A 838 3.49 24.38 20.71
N CYS A 839 2.81 23.25 20.91
CA CYS A 839 1.50 23.22 21.57
C CYS A 839 1.67 23.35 23.09
N TYR A 840 1.57 24.57 23.64
CA TYR A 840 1.68 24.75 25.10
C TYR A 840 0.38 24.43 25.83
N ALA A 841 0.51 23.82 27.01
CA ALA A 841 -0.58 23.56 27.94
C ALA A 841 -1.28 24.86 28.38
N LEU A 842 -2.57 24.79 28.73
CA LEU A 842 -3.42 25.96 29.05
C LEU A 842 -2.84 26.82 30.18
N GLU A 843 -2.25 26.18 31.18
CA GLU A 843 -1.62 26.77 32.35
C GLU A 843 -0.42 27.65 31.96
N SER A 844 0.36 27.21 30.97
CA SER A 844 1.53 27.92 30.44
C SER A 844 1.14 29.26 29.81
N TRP A 845 -0.02 29.30 29.12
CA TRP A 845 -0.51 30.50 28.43
C TRP A 845 -0.78 31.68 29.37
N ASN A 846 -1.03 31.46 30.67
CA ASN A 846 -1.16 32.54 31.64
C ASN A 846 0.09 33.44 31.67
N SER A 847 1.28 32.84 31.52
CA SER A 847 2.57 33.55 31.49
C SER A 847 3.05 33.90 30.08
N LEU A 848 2.55 33.21 29.05
CA LEU A 848 3.03 33.31 27.65
C LEU A 848 2.10 34.13 26.74
N LYS A 849 0.92 34.56 27.22
CA LYS A 849 -0.10 35.30 26.43
C LYS A 849 0.46 36.46 25.61
N TRP A 850 1.42 37.20 26.17
CA TRP A 850 2.06 38.35 25.53
C TRP A 850 2.85 38.00 24.25
N LEU A 851 3.20 36.72 24.02
CA LEU A 851 3.80 36.28 22.75
C LEU A 851 2.85 36.54 21.56
N GLY A 852 1.55 36.32 21.73
CA GLY A 852 0.55 36.58 20.69
C GLY A 852 0.40 38.07 20.38
N ASP A 853 0.47 38.91 21.40
CA ASP A 853 0.45 40.38 21.25
C ASP A 853 1.73 40.89 20.59
N ALA A 854 2.89 40.36 20.99
CA ALA A 854 4.20 40.70 20.43
C ALA A 854 4.29 40.32 18.94
N TRP A 855 3.87 39.09 18.61
CA TRP A 855 3.78 38.62 17.24
C TRP A 855 2.86 39.51 16.41
N SER A 856 1.67 39.83 16.94
CA SER A 856 0.69 40.66 16.22
C SER A 856 1.21 42.07 15.93
N ARG A 857 1.90 42.71 16.89
CA ARG A 857 2.55 44.02 16.67
C ARG A 857 3.64 43.94 15.60
N LEU A 858 4.54 42.97 15.73
CA LEU A 858 5.68 42.80 14.82
C LEU A 858 5.27 42.44 13.39
N VAL A 859 4.25 41.59 13.20
CA VAL A 859 3.68 41.30 11.87
C VAL A 859 2.99 42.51 11.28
N MET A 860 2.19 43.25 12.07
CA MET A 860 1.44 44.41 11.58
C MET A 860 2.32 45.57 11.10
N ARG A 861 3.58 45.66 11.56
CA ARG A 861 4.60 46.59 11.04
C ARG A 861 4.84 46.46 9.53
N TRP A 862 4.66 45.25 8.99
CA TRP A 862 4.84 44.94 7.57
C TRP A 862 3.56 45.11 6.74
N LYS A 863 2.44 45.51 7.35
CA LYS A 863 1.18 45.74 6.63
C LYS A 863 1.34 46.86 5.62
N ARG A 864 1.00 46.56 4.36
CA ARG A 864 1.26 47.37 3.16
C ARG A 864 2.74 47.51 2.74
N ARG A 865 3.68 46.90 3.47
CA ARG A 865 5.14 46.87 3.23
C ARG A 865 5.66 45.43 3.00
N GLU A 866 4.77 44.49 2.65
CA GLU A 866 5.05 43.05 2.65
C GLU A 866 6.22 42.64 1.73
N GLY A 867 6.44 43.40 0.65
CA GLY A 867 7.53 43.16 -0.30
C GLY A 867 8.93 43.49 0.21
N GLU A 868 9.06 44.23 1.32
CA GLU A 868 10.36 44.61 1.91
C GLU A 868 10.97 43.43 2.69
N ALA A 869 10.15 42.70 3.46
CA ALA A 869 10.55 41.52 4.25
C ALA A 869 10.13 40.17 3.63
N LEU A 870 9.87 40.15 2.31
CA LEU A 870 9.24 39.04 1.57
C LEU A 870 9.75 37.64 1.97
N THR A 871 11.07 37.42 1.89
CA THR A 871 11.70 36.11 2.12
C THR A 871 11.37 35.54 3.50
N ALA A 872 11.50 36.35 4.55
CA ALA A 872 11.22 35.94 5.93
C ALA A 872 9.71 35.76 6.16
N LEU A 873 8.87 36.64 5.63
CA LEU A 873 7.41 36.55 5.75
C LEU A 873 6.85 35.31 5.05
N THR A 874 7.38 34.93 3.88
CA THR A 874 6.97 33.69 3.19
C THR A 874 7.44 32.44 3.93
N ASP A 875 8.68 32.40 4.43
CA ASP A 875 9.17 31.28 5.21
C ASP A 875 8.29 31.07 6.46
N MET A 876 7.94 32.14 7.18
CA MET A 876 7.05 32.07 8.35
C MET A 876 5.60 31.70 8.00
N ALA A 877 5.09 32.07 6.82
CA ALA A 877 3.78 31.65 6.34
C ALA A 877 3.72 30.15 5.96
N ALA A 878 4.87 29.52 5.72
CA ALA A 878 5.02 28.11 5.37
C ALA A 878 5.52 27.23 6.53
N LEU A 879 5.76 27.80 7.72
CA LEU A 879 6.13 27.02 8.91
C LEU A 879 4.96 26.15 9.37
N GLN A 880 5.27 24.90 9.66
CA GLN A 880 4.36 23.95 10.30
C GLN A 880 4.78 23.70 11.75
N PRO A 881 3.86 23.28 12.64
CA PRO A 881 4.21 22.89 13.99
C PRO A 881 5.19 21.70 14.01
N PRO A 882 5.99 21.53 15.07
CA PRO A 882 6.96 20.43 15.16
C PRO A 882 6.28 19.05 15.22
N ASP A 883 6.90 18.04 14.60
CA ASP A 883 6.42 16.65 14.47
C ASP A 883 6.01 15.95 15.78
N ASN A 884 6.51 16.42 16.94
CA ASN A 884 6.14 15.89 18.26
C ASN A 884 4.90 16.55 18.88
N SER A 885 4.33 17.58 18.24
CA SER A 885 3.06 18.19 18.66
C SER A 885 1.89 17.23 18.47
N ALA A 886 0.78 17.46 19.17
CA ALA A 886 -0.48 16.79 18.86
C ALA A 886 -0.83 16.96 17.36
N ALA A 887 -1.29 15.90 16.69
CA ALA A 887 -1.55 15.91 15.24
C ALA A 887 -2.62 16.93 14.80
N SER A 888 -3.47 17.38 15.73
CA SER A 888 -4.44 18.45 15.52
C SER A 888 -3.92 19.84 15.86
N TRP A 889 -2.71 19.99 16.41
CA TRP A 889 -2.18 21.31 16.75
C TRP A 889 -1.96 22.15 15.49
N GLN A 890 -2.44 23.39 15.54
CA GLN A 890 -2.34 24.37 14.46
C GLN A 890 -2.22 25.76 15.07
N LEU A 891 -1.32 26.57 14.52
CA LEU A 891 -1.08 27.94 14.96
C LEU A 891 -2.39 28.74 14.99
N GLN A 892 -2.58 29.54 16.04
CA GLN A 892 -3.78 30.38 16.20
C GLN A 892 -3.91 31.40 15.06
N MET A 893 -2.78 31.95 14.62
CA MET A 893 -2.66 32.96 13.58
C MET A 893 -1.48 32.62 12.67
N THR A 894 -1.59 32.91 11.38
CA THR A 894 -0.48 32.78 10.42
C THR A 894 -0.19 34.10 9.70
N VAL A 895 1.07 34.29 9.28
CA VAL A 895 1.48 35.49 8.54
C VAL A 895 0.64 35.66 7.27
N GLY A 896 0.34 34.57 6.55
CA GLY A 896 -0.49 34.60 5.35
C GLY A 896 -1.94 35.04 5.57
N ALA A 897 -2.53 34.81 6.75
CA ALA A 897 -3.88 35.26 7.09
C ALA A 897 -3.94 36.72 7.56
N VAL A 898 -2.88 37.22 8.19
CA VAL A 898 -2.79 38.63 8.65
C VAL A 898 -2.35 39.55 7.52
N LEU A 899 -1.42 39.09 6.67
CA LEU A 899 -0.84 39.82 5.55
C LEU A 899 -1.12 39.11 4.21
N PRO A 900 -2.39 38.91 3.80
CA PRO A 900 -2.71 38.18 2.56
C PRO A 900 -2.18 38.86 1.29
N ARG A 901 -1.81 40.15 1.36
CA ARG A 901 -1.09 40.86 0.28
C ARG A 901 0.28 40.25 -0.04
N LEU A 902 0.85 39.44 0.87
CA LEU A 902 2.06 38.65 0.62
C LEU A 902 1.94 37.77 -0.64
N PHE A 903 0.73 37.26 -0.92
CA PHE A 903 0.42 36.45 -2.11
C PHE A 903 -0.06 37.28 -3.31
N ALA A 904 -0.23 38.59 -3.13
CA ALA A 904 -0.67 39.55 -4.15
C ALA A 904 0.48 40.39 -4.74
N LEU A 905 1.74 40.08 -4.42
CA LEU A 905 2.88 40.79 -5.00
C LEU A 905 3.06 40.45 -6.50
N PRO A 906 3.72 41.32 -7.28
CA PRO A 906 4.08 41.03 -8.67
C PRO A 906 4.94 39.75 -8.78
N ALA A 907 4.66 38.91 -9.77
CA ALA A 907 5.25 37.56 -9.87
C ALA A 907 6.79 37.54 -9.81
N ARG A 908 7.45 38.55 -10.38
CA ARG A 908 8.91 38.71 -10.36
C ARG A 908 9.53 38.82 -8.96
N GLU A 909 8.78 39.29 -7.97
CA GLU A 909 9.28 39.51 -6.61
C GLU A 909 9.60 38.18 -5.91
N TYR A 910 8.84 37.11 -6.24
CA TYR A 910 9.01 35.80 -5.62
C TYR A 910 10.30 35.07 -6.02
N ARG A 911 11.13 35.63 -6.92
CA ARG A 911 12.52 35.16 -7.10
C ARG A 911 13.34 35.24 -5.80
N ARG A 912 12.93 36.08 -4.85
CA ARG A 912 13.55 36.26 -3.51
C ARG A 912 13.08 35.24 -2.47
N VAL A 913 12.12 34.36 -2.79
CA VAL A 913 11.63 33.31 -1.87
C VAL A 913 12.70 32.23 -1.72
N ASN A 914 12.79 31.59 -0.54
CA ASN A 914 13.75 30.51 -0.30
C ASN A 914 13.32 29.19 -0.93
N GLU A 915 14.27 28.29 -1.17
CA GLU A 915 14.01 26.91 -1.61
C GLU A 915 13.88 26.01 -0.37
N ARG A 916 12.66 25.54 -0.09
CA ARG A 916 12.32 24.69 1.05
C ARG A 916 11.20 23.71 0.67
N PRO A 917 11.04 22.57 1.37
CA PRO A 917 9.98 21.60 1.12
C PRO A 917 8.61 22.07 1.64
N SER A 918 8.01 23.06 0.95
CA SER A 918 6.62 23.49 1.16
C SER A 918 5.96 23.73 -0.20
N SER A 919 4.69 23.32 -0.33
CA SER A 919 3.88 23.55 -1.53
C SER A 919 3.71 25.05 -1.81
N MET A 920 3.58 25.87 -0.77
CA MET A 920 3.48 27.33 -0.89
C MET A 920 4.74 27.95 -1.48
N LEU A 921 5.91 27.65 -0.91
CA LEU A 921 7.18 28.26 -1.33
C LEU A 921 7.55 27.82 -2.75
N ARG A 922 7.30 26.55 -3.10
CA ARG A 922 7.45 26.04 -4.46
C ARG A 922 6.50 26.71 -5.47
N ALA A 923 5.23 26.91 -5.11
CA ALA A 923 4.27 27.61 -5.97
C ALA A 923 4.66 29.07 -6.22
N LEU A 924 5.12 29.79 -5.20
CA LEU A 924 5.61 31.17 -5.36
C LEU A 924 6.87 31.23 -6.26
N LYS A 925 7.78 30.26 -6.16
CA LYS A 925 8.90 30.12 -7.10
C LYS A 925 8.45 29.78 -8.53
N ALA A 926 7.49 28.88 -8.70
CA ALA A 926 6.93 28.56 -10.01
C ALA A 926 6.33 29.81 -10.68
N ILE A 927 5.59 30.63 -9.94
CA ILE A 927 5.08 31.94 -10.38
C ILE A 927 6.20 32.88 -10.85
N ALA A 928 7.31 32.96 -10.11
CA ALA A 928 8.47 33.76 -10.50
C ALA A 928 9.15 33.26 -11.78
N THR A 929 9.23 31.95 -11.98
CA THR A 929 9.80 31.29 -13.17
C THR A 929 8.88 31.44 -14.38
N MET A 930 7.56 31.37 -14.20
CA MET A 930 6.59 31.71 -15.24
C MET A 930 6.81 33.15 -15.73
N ALA A 931 7.04 34.09 -14.82
CA ALA A 931 7.27 35.50 -15.17
C ALA A 931 8.58 35.77 -15.94
N THR A 932 9.51 34.80 -16.01
CA THR A 932 10.69 34.86 -16.91
C THR A 932 10.50 34.11 -18.21
N SER A 933 9.82 32.96 -18.16
CA SER A 933 9.88 31.95 -19.22
C SER A 933 8.61 31.86 -20.06
N TYR A 934 7.51 32.53 -19.67
CA TYR A 934 6.26 32.55 -20.43
C TYR A 934 6.45 33.15 -21.84
N PRO A 935 5.92 32.52 -22.92
CA PRO A 935 5.01 31.37 -22.94
C PRO A 935 5.68 29.98 -22.89
N SER A 936 7.01 29.90 -23.00
CA SER A 936 7.82 28.67 -23.00
C SER A 936 7.94 28.01 -21.61
N VAL A 937 6.80 27.73 -20.99
CA VAL A 937 6.69 27.05 -19.67
C VAL A 937 6.25 25.58 -19.79
N PHE A 938 5.85 25.13 -20.97
CA PHE A 938 5.44 23.75 -21.26
C PHE A 938 6.56 23.03 -22.04
N PRO A 939 6.89 21.76 -21.74
CA PRO A 939 6.42 20.95 -20.62
C PRO A 939 7.22 21.17 -19.32
N ASP A 940 8.34 21.89 -19.37
CA ASP A 940 9.40 21.82 -18.36
C ASP A 940 9.03 22.39 -16.98
N LEU A 941 8.04 23.28 -16.91
CA LEU A 941 7.55 23.86 -15.66
C LEU A 941 6.08 23.50 -15.42
N ILE A 942 5.23 23.67 -16.42
CA ILE A 942 3.79 23.45 -16.36
C ILE A 942 3.42 22.21 -17.18
N HIS A 943 2.61 21.33 -16.56
CA HIS A 943 2.16 20.09 -17.17
C HIS A 943 1.37 20.35 -18.47
N PRO A 944 1.60 19.58 -19.56
CA PRO A 944 0.96 19.80 -20.86
C PRO A 944 -0.57 19.85 -20.85
N VAL A 945 -1.24 19.19 -19.90
CA VAL A 945 -2.71 19.25 -19.77
C VAL A 945 -3.24 20.67 -19.55
N ALA A 946 -2.49 21.56 -18.90
CA ALA A 946 -2.93 22.94 -18.73
C ALA A 946 -2.96 23.73 -20.04
N ALA A 947 -2.27 23.25 -21.10
CA ALA A 947 -2.38 23.81 -22.44
C ALA A 947 -3.77 23.55 -23.08
N THR A 948 -4.48 22.47 -22.70
CA THR A 948 -5.82 22.16 -23.24
C THR A 948 -6.89 23.11 -22.71
N GLY A 949 -6.56 23.97 -21.73
CA GLY A 949 -7.44 25.03 -21.27
C GLY A 949 -7.48 26.26 -22.18
N PHE A 950 -6.56 26.42 -23.14
CA PHE A 950 -6.53 27.60 -24.01
C PHE A 950 -7.25 27.36 -25.33
N SER A 951 -8.07 28.33 -25.77
CA SER A 951 -8.85 28.22 -27.02
C SER A 951 -7.98 27.98 -28.26
N ASN A 952 -6.70 28.37 -28.21
CA ASN A 952 -5.74 28.29 -29.30
C ASN A 952 -4.65 27.21 -29.13
N VAL A 953 -4.90 26.13 -28.37
CA VAL A 953 -3.92 25.05 -28.10
C VAL A 953 -3.18 24.52 -29.34
N LEU A 954 -3.86 24.35 -30.49
CA LEU A 954 -3.22 23.90 -31.73
C LEU A 954 -2.20 24.90 -32.29
N ALA A 955 -2.45 26.20 -32.11
CA ALA A 955 -1.50 27.25 -32.49
C ALA A 955 -0.34 27.34 -31.49
N MET A 956 -0.57 27.06 -30.21
CA MET A 956 0.49 26.99 -29.19
C MET A 956 1.50 25.89 -29.50
N MET A 957 1.06 24.75 -30.02
CA MET A 957 1.96 23.68 -30.50
C MET A 957 2.87 24.14 -31.66
N GLY A 958 2.45 25.16 -32.41
CA GLY A 958 3.26 25.85 -33.42
C GLY A 958 4.07 27.04 -32.90
N GLY A 959 4.16 27.23 -31.58
CA GLY A 959 4.91 28.32 -30.94
C GLY A 959 4.13 29.63 -30.71
N ALA A 960 2.81 29.65 -30.90
CA ALA A 960 2.01 30.84 -30.61
C ALA A 960 1.78 31.05 -29.09
N ASN A 961 1.62 32.31 -28.68
CA ASN A 961 1.27 32.64 -27.28
C ASN A 961 -0.11 32.07 -26.91
N PRO A 962 -0.31 31.56 -25.66
CA PRO A 962 -1.61 31.15 -25.16
C PRO A 962 -2.62 32.30 -25.12
N LYS A 963 -3.91 32.00 -25.36
CA LYS A 963 -5.03 32.95 -25.35
C LYS A 963 -6.31 32.31 -24.81
N GLU A 964 -7.16 33.10 -24.16
CA GLU A 964 -8.54 32.77 -23.80
C GLU A 964 -8.66 31.44 -23.04
N PHE A 965 -8.38 31.47 -21.73
CA PHE A 965 -8.47 30.25 -20.92
C PHE A 965 -9.94 29.88 -20.62
N VAL A 966 -10.33 28.65 -20.93
CA VAL A 966 -11.64 28.04 -20.73
C VAL A 966 -11.55 26.98 -19.63
N LEU A 967 -12.11 27.31 -18.46
CA LEU A 967 -12.00 26.48 -17.26
C LEU A 967 -12.60 25.08 -17.43
N GLU A 968 -13.70 24.94 -18.18
CA GLU A 968 -14.30 23.64 -18.48
C GLU A 968 -13.39 22.74 -19.32
N GLN A 969 -12.70 23.27 -20.33
CA GLN A 969 -11.81 22.47 -21.20
C GLN A 969 -10.60 21.94 -20.42
N TYR A 970 -10.05 22.77 -19.53
CA TYR A 970 -9.00 22.34 -18.61
C TYR A 970 -9.51 21.30 -17.59
N THR A 971 -10.70 21.50 -17.01
CA THR A 971 -11.30 20.54 -16.07
C THR A 971 -11.56 19.18 -16.74
N GLN A 972 -12.06 19.18 -17.99
CA GLN A 972 -12.23 17.97 -18.79
C GLN A 972 -10.89 17.33 -19.13
N GLY A 973 -9.87 18.11 -19.53
CA GLY A 973 -8.52 17.61 -19.77
C GLY A 973 -7.93 16.90 -18.56
N LEU A 974 -8.05 17.50 -17.36
CA LEU A 974 -7.64 16.87 -16.10
C LEU A 974 -8.39 15.56 -15.81
N GLY A 975 -9.68 15.48 -16.16
CA GLY A 975 -10.50 14.27 -16.02
C GLY A 975 -10.16 13.16 -17.03
N GLN A 976 -9.62 13.51 -18.20
CA GLN A 976 -9.30 12.58 -19.29
C GLN A 976 -7.88 11.98 -19.22
N VAL A 977 -6.97 12.52 -18.39
CA VAL A 977 -5.63 11.95 -18.25
C VAL A 977 -5.68 10.68 -17.39
N ASP A 978 -5.34 9.55 -18.00
CA ASP A 978 -5.26 8.21 -17.40
C ASP A 978 -4.46 8.22 -16.08
N SER A 979 -5.19 8.18 -14.97
CA SER A 979 -4.64 8.62 -13.68
C SER A 979 -3.76 7.61 -12.97
N TYR A 980 -3.81 6.34 -13.40
CA TYR A 980 -3.04 5.22 -12.84
C TYR A 980 -1.52 5.47 -12.86
N LYS A 981 -1.03 6.26 -13.81
CA LYS A 981 0.40 6.48 -14.08
C LYS A 981 1.16 7.14 -12.92
N TYR A 982 0.49 7.87 -12.03
CA TYR A 982 1.12 8.66 -10.97
C TYR A 982 0.42 8.55 -9.61
N LEU A 983 -0.63 7.72 -9.48
CA LEU A 983 -1.42 7.61 -8.25
C LEU A 983 -0.58 7.21 -7.03
N PHE A 984 0.41 6.33 -7.21
CA PHE A 984 1.32 5.86 -6.17
C PHE A 984 2.16 6.97 -5.52
N GLN A 985 2.50 8.04 -6.26
CA GLN A 985 3.28 9.16 -5.72
C GLN A 985 2.49 9.95 -4.66
N LEU A 986 1.16 9.84 -4.65
CA LEU A 986 0.31 10.43 -3.62
C LEU A 986 0.36 9.64 -2.29
N ASP A 987 0.91 8.43 -2.29
CA ASP A 987 1.02 7.57 -1.10
C ASP A 987 2.33 7.80 -0.30
N ASP A 988 3.32 8.51 -0.85
CA ASP A 988 4.41 9.09 -0.06
C ASP A 988 3.92 10.40 0.58
N ASP A 989 3.71 10.42 1.91
CA ASP A 989 3.34 11.61 2.68
C ASP A 989 4.37 12.76 2.55
N GLY A 990 5.59 12.48 2.07
CA GLY A 990 6.62 13.47 1.74
C GLY A 990 6.65 13.93 0.27
N PHE A 991 5.77 13.43 -0.60
CA PHE A 991 5.72 13.87 -2.00
C PHE A 991 5.29 15.34 -2.11
N LEU A 992 6.01 16.08 -2.95
CA LEU A 992 5.70 17.47 -3.28
C LEU A 992 5.88 17.67 -4.80
N PRO A 993 4.86 18.18 -5.52
CA PRO A 993 4.95 18.46 -6.95
C PRO A 993 6.18 19.30 -7.34
N GLY A 994 6.78 18.97 -8.48
CA GLY A 994 7.95 19.63 -9.06
C GLY A 994 7.66 20.34 -10.39
N PRO A 995 8.71 20.91 -11.03
CA PRO A 995 8.65 21.36 -12.41
C PRO A 995 8.20 20.22 -13.33
N GLY A 996 7.23 20.50 -14.20
CA GLY A 996 6.57 19.50 -15.06
C GLY A 996 5.27 18.93 -14.48
N ASP A 997 5.12 18.88 -13.15
CA ASP A 997 3.88 18.43 -12.50
C ASP A 997 2.85 19.55 -12.32
N TYR A 998 3.30 20.81 -12.28
CA TYR A 998 2.43 21.92 -11.90
C TYR A 998 1.26 22.08 -12.86
N LEU A 999 0.04 22.19 -12.32
CA LEU A 999 -1.22 22.23 -13.07
C LEU A 999 -1.50 20.93 -13.86
N GLY A 1000 -0.81 19.84 -13.51
CA GLY A 1000 -1.17 18.48 -13.90
C GLY A 1000 -2.20 17.84 -12.96
N PRO A 1001 -2.73 16.66 -13.34
CA PRO A 1001 -3.67 15.91 -12.50
C PRO A 1001 -3.04 15.50 -11.16
N LEU A 1002 -1.74 15.19 -11.15
CA LEU A 1002 -1.00 14.82 -9.94
C LEU A 1002 -0.94 15.96 -8.92
N HIS A 1003 -0.61 17.19 -9.36
CA HIS A 1003 -0.58 18.36 -8.47
C HIS A 1003 -1.97 18.64 -7.86
N LEU A 1004 -3.04 18.57 -8.67
CA LEU A 1004 -4.40 18.78 -8.13
C LEU A 1004 -4.80 17.66 -7.15
N ARG A 1005 -4.49 16.39 -7.44
CA ARG A 1005 -4.80 15.28 -6.52
C ARG A 1005 -4.01 15.38 -5.22
N HIS A 1006 -2.73 15.73 -5.27
CA HIS A 1006 -1.93 16.01 -4.07
C HIS A 1006 -2.55 17.13 -3.24
N ALA A 1007 -2.95 18.23 -3.88
CA ALA A 1007 -3.60 19.36 -3.22
C ALA A 1007 -4.91 18.99 -2.52
N LEU A 1008 -5.79 18.21 -3.18
CA LEU A 1008 -7.05 17.76 -2.61
C LEU A 1008 -6.87 16.68 -1.52
N ARG A 1009 -5.94 15.74 -1.70
CA ARG A 1009 -5.60 14.70 -0.70
C ARG A 1009 -4.97 15.31 0.55
N SER A 1010 -4.09 16.29 0.41
CA SER A 1010 -3.51 17.04 1.53
C SER A 1010 -4.59 17.81 2.31
N LEU A 1011 -5.57 18.40 1.61
CA LEU A 1011 -6.70 19.09 2.24
C LEU A 1011 -7.56 18.11 3.05
N GLU A 1012 -7.92 16.95 2.47
CA GLU A 1012 -8.67 15.89 3.16
C GLU A 1012 -7.93 15.37 4.41
N SER A 1013 -6.64 15.04 4.25
CA SER A 1013 -5.81 14.49 5.33
C SER A 1013 -5.67 15.47 6.51
N ARG A 1014 -5.29 16.72 6.24
CA ARG A 1014 -5.14 17.74 7.30
C ARG A 1014 -6.48 18.11 7.95
N TYR A 1015 -7.59 18.05 7.21
CA TYR A 1015 -8.92 18.25 7.78
C TYR A 1015 -9.28 17.12 8.76
N LYS A 1016 -9.02 15.85 8.39
CA LYS A 1016 -9.24 14.68 9.26
C LYS A 1016 -8.36 14.71 10.51
N ALA A 1017 -7.07 15.01 10.38
CA ALA A 1017 -6.16 15.17 11.52
C ALA A 1017 -6.59 16.29 12.48
N GLY A 1018 -7.21 17.36 11.95
CA GLY A 1018 -7.74 18.48 12.72
C GLY A 1018 -9.14 18.28 13.31
N LEU A 1019 -9.71 17.06 13.32
CA LEU A 1019 -11.10 16.84 13.78
C LEU A 1019 -11.30 16.99 15.29
N SER A 1020 -10.26 16.73 16.10
CA SER A 1020 -10.27 16.88 17.56
C SER A 1020 -9.45 18.11 18.00
N GLY A 1021 -9.91 18.84 19.02
CA GLY A 1021 -9.21 19.97 19.62
C GLY A 1021 -9.23 21.31 18.85
N ASN A 1022 -9.96 21.39 17.73
CA ASN A 1022 -10.14 22.62 16.95
C ASN A 1022 -11.61 22.98 16.68
N GLU A 1023 -12.54 22.44 17.46
CA GLU A 1023 -13.98 22.44 17.21
C GLU A 1023 -14.51 23.85 16.90
N LEU A 1024 -14.11 24.85 17.70
CA LEU A 1024 -14.50 26.25 17.54
C LEU A 1024 -13.94 26.87 16.25
N ARG A 1025 -12.62 26.75 16.00
CA ARG A 1025 -11.97 27.33 14.81
C ARG A 1025 -12.44 26.67 13.52
N ARG A 1026 -12.56 25.33 13.52
CA ARG A 1026 -13.12 24.53 12.42
C ARG A 1026 -14.58 24.95 12.15
N GLY A 1027 -15.41 25.08 13.19
CA GLY A 1027 -16.80 25.53 13.05
C GLY A 1027 -16.91 26.94 12.44
N GLN A 1028 -16.09 27.89 12.89
CA GLN A 1028 -16.03 29.23 12.31
C GLN A 1028 -15.51 29.23 10.87
N ALA A 1029 -14.52 28.38 10.54
CA ALA A 1029 -14.01 28.21 9.18
C ALA A 1029 -15.05 27.60 8.23
N ILE A 1030 -15.78 26.56 8.65
CA ILE A 1030 -16.89 25.99 7.88
C ILE A 1030 -17.99 27.05 7.67
N GLY A 1031 -18.35 27.82 8.70
CA GLY A 1031 -19.30 28.93 8.58
C GLY A 1031 -18.85 30.00 7.59
N LEU A 1032 -17.57 30.36 7.59
CA LEU A 1032 -16.96 31.28 6.64
C LEU A 1032 -16.99 30.74 5.19
N CYS A 1033 -16.65 29.46 5.00
CA CYS A 1033 -16.76 28.78 3.71
C CYS A 1033 -18.20 28.78 3.18
N GLN A 1034 -19.18 28.40 4.01
CA GLN A 1034 -20.59 28.45 3.62
C GLN A 1034 -21.06 29.87 3.26
N HIS A 1035 -20.58 30.90 3.97
CA HIS A 1035 -20.87 32.29 3.65
C HIS A 1035 -20.24 32.72 2.32
N ALA A 1036 -18.97 32.37 2.08
CA ALA A 1036 -18.25 32.65 0.84
C ALA A 1036 -18.93 31.97 -0.37
N CYS A 1037 -19.32 30.69 -0.25
CA CYS A 1037 -20.05 29.98 -1.31
C CYS A 1037 -21.41 30.65 -1.64
N ARG A 1038 -22.09 31.26 -0.65
CA ARG A 1038 -23.37 31.97 -0.87
C ARG A 1038 -23.21 33.39 -1.43
N ARG A 1039 -22.17 34.12 -1.00
CA ARG A 1039 -21.95 35.54 -1.38
C ARG A 1039 -21.03 35.74 -2.57
N LEU A 1040 -20.14 34.79 -2.82
CA LEU A 1040 -19.15 34.78 -3.90
C LEU A 1040 -19.18 33.41 -4.61
N PRO A 1041 -20.33 32.94 -5.12
CA PRO A 1041 -20.45 31.63 -5.77
C PRO A 1041 -19.66 31.55 -7.09
N ARG A 1042 -19.28 32.70 -7.67
CA ARG A 1042 -18.75 32.83 -9.03
C ARG A 1042 -17.65 33.87 -9.09
N ILE A 1043 -16.79 33.77 -10.11
CA ILE A 1043 -15.79 34.77 -10.45
C ILE A 1043 -16.51 35.97 -11.10
N GLU A 1044 -16.38 37.13 -10.47
CA GLU A 1044 -17.09 38.37 -10.84
C GLU A 1044 -16.18 39.59 -10.65
N GLY A 1045 -16.36 40.62 -11.49
CA GLY A 1045 -15.70 41.92 -11.34
C GLY A 1045 -15.02 42.42 -12.61
N THR A 1046 -14.71 43.72 -12.62
CA THR A 1046 -14.06 44.40 -13.74
C THR A 1046 -12.60 43.94 -13.89
N GLY A 1047 -12.30 43.28 -15.01
CA GLY A 1047 -10.96 42.73 -15.28
C GLY A 1047 -10.85 41.20 -15.25
N THR A 1048 -11.95 40.52 -14.93
CA THR A 1048 -12.08 39.08 -15.19
C THR A 1048 -12.12 38.84 -16.71
N PRO A 1049 -11.36 37.87 -17.25
CA PRO A 1049 -11.52 37.40 -18.63
C PRO A 1049 -12.96 36.97 -18.91
N SER A 1050 -13.46 37.26 -20.12
CA SER A 1050 -14.85 36.98 -20.52
C SER A 1050 -15.23 35.49 -20.40
N THR A 1051 -14.28 34.59 -20.65
CA THR A 1051 -14.42 33.14 -20.53
C THR A 1051 -14.64 32.64 -19.09
N LEU A 1052 -14.20 33.42 -18.10
CA LEU A 1052 -14.25 33.06 -16.67
C LEU A 1052 -15.38 33.77 -15.90
N LEU A 1053 -15.99 34.79 -16.50
CA LEU A 1053 -17.06 35.55 -15.87
C LEU A 1053 -18.26 34.64 -15.57
N GLY A 1054 -18.68 34.58 -14.30
CA GLY A 1054 -19.79 33.74 -13.86
C GLY A 1054 -19.44 32.26 -13.66
N LYS A 1055 -18.17 31.85 -13.76
CA LYS A 1055 -17.71 30.48 -13.47
C LYS A 1055 -17.40 30.29 -11.99
N SER A 1056 -17.42 29.04 -11.50
CA SER A 1056 -16.90 28.70 -10.17
C SER A 1056 -15.38 28.90 -10.12
N PRO A 1057 -14.79 29.45 -9.04
CA PRO A 1057 -13.35 29.43 -8.84
C PRO A 1057 -12.82 28.03 -8.51
N PHE A 1058 -13.63 27.15 -7.93
CA PHE A 1058 -13.24 25.77 -7.62
C PHE A 1058 -13.66 24.81 -8.73
N MET A 1059 -12.73 23.93 -9.11
CA MET A 1059 -12.94 22.84 -10.07
C MET A 1059 -12.93 21.49 -9.34
N ASN A 1060 -13.77 20.56 -9.80
CA ASN A 1060 -13.70 19.15 -9.44
C ASN A 1060 -13.73 18.29 -10.72
N PRO A 1061 -12.57 17.81 -11.22
CA PRO A 1061 -12.50 16.94 -12.41
C PRO A 1061 -13.04 15.52 -12.19
N TRP A 1062 -13.21 15.09 -10.94
CA TRP A 1062 -13.58 13.72 -10.56
C TRP A 1062 -14.84 13.72 -9.67
N PRO A 1063 -16.03 14.09 -10.21
CA PRO A 1063 -17.27 14.06 -9.45
C PRO A 1063 -17.69 12.61 -9.16
N THR A 1064 -17.70 12.22 -7.89
CA THR A 1064 -18.16 10.88 -7.45
C THR A 1064 -19.65 10.70 -7.76
N THR A 1065 -20.02 9.55 -8.34
CA THR A 1065 -21.43 9.16 -8.57
C THR A 1065 -22.16 8.92 -7.24
N ALA A 1066 -23.43 9.33 -7.19
CA ALA A 1066 -24.20 9.46 -5.94
C ALA A 1066 -24.85 8.14 -5.45
N ASP A 1067 -24.16 7.01 -5.56
CA ASP A 1067 -24.68 5.71 -5.16
C ASP A 1067 -24.34 5.38 -3.69
N ALA A 1068 -25.37 5.41 -2.83
CA ALA A 1068 -25.38 4.83 -1.47
C ALA A 1068 -24.14 5.11 -0.60
N VAL A 1069 -23.70 6.37 -0.54
CA VAL A 1069 -22.62 6.85 0.33
C VAL A 1069 -23.19 7.27 1.69
N ASP A 1070 -22.41 7.07 2.76
CA ASP A 1070 -22.74 7.46 4.13
C ASP A 1070 -23.01 8.99 4.27
N GLU A 1071 -23.89 9.36 5.21
CA GLU A 1071 -24.20 10.76 5.53
C GLU A 1071 -22.97 11.51 6.05
N GLU A 1072 -22.12 10.86 6.86
CA GLU A 1072 -20.91 11.47 7.41
C GLU A 1072 -19.86 11.78 6.33
N VAL A 1073 -19.71 10.86 5.36
CA VAL A 1073 -18.83 11.04 4.20
C VAL A 1073 -19.36 12.16 3.30
N THR A 1074 -20.68 12.22 3.11
CA THR A 1074 -21.35 13.28 2.33
C THR A 1074 -21.14 14.66 2.97
N LEU A 1075 -21.31 14.78 4.29
CA LEU A 1075 -21.07 16.02 5.04
C LEU A 1075 -19.60 16.44 4.99
N THR A 1076 -18.68 15.49 5.18
CA THR A 1076 -17.22 15.73 5.06
C THR A 1076 -16.86 16.27 3.69
N ARG A 1077 -17.41 15.70 2.61
CA ARG A 1077 -17.21 16.18 1.25
C ARG A 1077 -17.70 17.62 1.06
N GLN A 1078 -18.90 17.96 1.55
CA GLN A 1078 -19.43 19.33 1.46
C GLN A 1078 -18.52 20.35 2.18
N HIS A 1079 -17.93 19.98 3.31
CA HIS A 1079 -16.95 20.84 3.99
C HIS A 1079 -15.69 21.04 3.14
N LEU A 1080 -15.12 19.96 2.57
CA LEU A 1080 -13.90 20.03 1.74
C LEU A 1080 -14.12 20.84 0.46
N GLU A 1081 -15.26 20.67 -0.23
CA GLU A 1081 -15.62 21.46 -1.41
C GLU A 1081 -15.78 22.96 -1.05
N GLY A 1082 -16.40 23.28 0.09
CA GLY A 1082 -16.51 24.65 0.59
C GLY A 1082 -15.16 25.29 0.98
N MET A 1083 -14.23 24.51 1.53
CA MET A 1083 -12.85 24.95 1.80
C MET A 1083 -12.09 25.21 0.49
N GLY A 1084 -12.17 24.30 -0.47
CA GLY A 1084 -11.60 24.45 -1.80
C GLY A 1084 -12.10 25.71 -2.52
N HIS A 1085 -13.41 25.99 -2.46
CA HIS A 1085 -14.03 27.20 -3.02
C HIS A 1085 -13.46 28.49 -2.44
N LEU A 1086 -13.37 28.61 -1.11
CA LEU A 1086 -12.85 29.81 -0.47
C LEU A 1086 -11.37 30.03 -0.81
N LEU A 1087 -10.55 28.97 -0.75
CA LEU A 1087 -9.11 29.04 -1.05
C LEU A 1087 -8.87 29.41 -2.53
N ALA A 1088 -9.63 28.83 -3.46
CA ALA A 1088 -9.56 29.18 -4.87
C ALA A 1088 -9.96 30.63 -5.15
N SER A 1089 -11.02 31.13 -4.48
CA SER A 1089 -11.51 32.51 -4.59
C SER A 1089 -10.52 33.53 -4.01
N LEU A 1090 -9.89 33.20 -2.87
CA LEU A 1090 -8.83 34.03 -2.27
C LEU A 1090 -7.59 34.10 -3.18
N ALA A 1091 -7.14 32.96 -3.71
CA ALA A 1091 -6.00 32.92 -4.63
C ALA A 1091 -6.26 33.77 -5.89
N TRP A 1092 -7.48 33.72 -6.43
CA TRP A 1092 -7.91 34.59 -7.54
C TRP A 1092 -7.81 36.07 -7.17
N ALA A 1093 -8.37 36.46 -6.01
CA ALA A 1093 -8.32 37.84 -5.53
C ALA A 1093 -6.88 38.34 -5.35
N CYS A 1094 -5.98 37.51 -4.81
CA CYS A 1094 -4.56 37.82 -4.68
C CYS A 1094 -3.87 38.02 -6.05
N ARG A 1095 -4.06 37.11 -7.01
CA ARG A 1095 -3.39 37.23 -8.33
C ARG A 1095 -3.98 38.32 -9.23
N LEU A 1096 -5.24 38.68 -9.02
CA LEU A 1096 -5.86 39.84 -9.67
C LEU A 1096 -5.42 41.17 -9.03
N ASP A 1097 -5.25 41.23 -7.70
CA ASP A 1097 -4.74 42.43 -6.99
C ASP A 1097 -3.33 42.82 -7.44
N ALA A 1098 -2.48 41.85 -7.76
CA ALA A 1098 -1.15 42.06 -8.36
C ALA A 1098 -1.16 42.82 -9.69
N ARG A 1099 -2.31 42.84 -10.39
CA ARG A 1099 -2.57 43.55 -11.65
C ARG A 1099 -3.50 44.75 -11.47
N ARG A 1100 -4.35 44.73 -10.43
CA ARG A 1100 -5.41 45.71 -10.13
C ARG A 1100 -5.46 45.95 -8.61
N PRO A 1101 -4.56 46.79 -8.07
CA PRO A 1101 -4.47 47.03 -6.63
C PRO A 1101 -5.79 47.50 -6.02
N GLY A 1102 -6.16 46.93 -4.87
CA GLY A 1102 -7.43 47.17 -4.17
C GLY A 1102 -8.49 46.07 -4.39
N THR A 1103 -8.24 45.13 -5.32
CA THR A 1103 -9.10 43.97 -5.56
C THR A 1103 -9.17 43.06 -4.32
N LEU A 1104 -8.02 42.78 -3.69
CA LEU A 1104 -7.95 41.91 -2.52
C LEU A 1104 -8.61 42.55 -1.29
N GLU A 1105 -8.39 43.86 -1.08
CA GLU A 1105 -9.04 44.62 0.01
C GLU A 1105 -10.56 44.65 -0.16
N THR A 1106 -11.04 44.79 -1.41
CA THR A 1106 -12.47 44.68 -1.75
C THR A 1106 -13.03 43.28 -1.50
N TRP A 1107 -12.30 42.21 -1.87
CA TRP A 1107 -12.72 40.82 -1.63
C TRP A 1107 -12.81 40.51 -0.13
N LEU A 1108 -11.78 40.89 0.64
CA LEU A 1108 -11.75 40.73 2.09
C LEU A 1108 -12.90 41.47 2.76
N GLY A 1109 -13.24 42.68 2.31
CA GLY A 1109 -14.39 43.44 2.79
C GLY A 1109 -15.72 42.69 2.62
N ARG A 1110 -15.96 42.05 1.47
CA ARG A 1110 -17.18 41.26 1.22
C ARG A 1110 -17.28 40.03 2.14
N VAL A 1111 -16.15 39.39 2.42
CA VAL A 1111 -16.06 38.17 3.25
C VAL A 1111 -16.14 38.50 4.75
N ASN A 1112 -15.64 39.66 5.18
CA ASN A 1112 -15.62 40.12 6.57
C ASN A 1112 -16.98 40.68 7.07
N HIS A 1113 -18.09 40.47 6.35
CA HIS A 1113 -19.42 40.95 6.74
C HIS A 1113 -20.14 40.05 7.77
N MET A 1114 -19.53 38.95 8.21
CA MET A 1114 -20.00 38.19 9.37
C MET A 1114 -19.46 38.79 10.68
N ALA A 1115 -20.19 38.63 11.78
CA ALA A 1115 -19.70 38.91 13.13
C ALA A 1115 -18.64 37.89 13.63
N ILE A 1116 -17.85 37.32 12.71
CA ILE A 1116 -16.80 36.34 12.96
C ILE A 1116 -15.47 37.00 12.57
N PRO A 1117 -14.48 37.12 13.47
CA PRO A 1117 -13.17 37.68 13.12
C PRO A 1117 -12.48 36.85 12.03
N LEU A 1118 -12.29 37.42 10.83
CA LEU A 1118 -11.82 36.70 9.64
C LEU A 1118 -10.48 35.96 9.81
N GLN A 1119 -9.56 36.52 10.61
CA GLN A 1119 -8.16 36.09 10.62
C GLN A 1119 -7.93 34.69 11.20
N GLY A 1120 -8.65 34.30 12.26
CA GLY A 1120 -8.52 32.97 12.87
C GLY A 1120 -9.02 31.83 11.96
N PRO A 1121 -10.27 31.91 11.43
CA PRO A 1121 -10.78 30.98 10.43
C PRO A 1121 -9.92 30.92 9.15
N LEU A 1122 -9.42 32.07 8.68
CA LEU A 1122 -8.52 32.10 7.53
C LEU A 1122 -7.16 31.43 7.84
N SER A 1123 -6.64 31.59 9.06
CA SER A 1123 -5.40 30.92 9.51
C SER A 1123 -5.57 29.40 9.55
N TYR A 1124 -6.74 28.90 9.98
CA TYR A 1124 -7.08 27.46 9.91
C TYR A 1124 -7.12 26.98 8.45
N LEU A 1125 -7.84 27.68 7.58
CA LEU A 1125 -8.00 27.30 6.17
C LEU A 1125 -6.68 27.30 5.39
N LEU A 1126 -5.78 28.25 5.64
CA LEU A 1126 -4.46 28.28 4.99
C LEU A 1126 -3.49 27.21 5.51
N GLN A 1127 -3.63 26.74 6.76
CA GLN A 1127 -2.84 25.60 7.27
C GLN A 1127 -3.37 24.25 6.76
N VAL A 1128 -4.69 24.05 6.80
CA VAL A 1128 -5.35 22.82 6.34
C VAL A 1128 -5.29 22.68 4.82
N GLY A 1129 -5.45 23.78 4.09
CA GLY A 1129 -5.50 23.81 2.63
C GLY A 1129 -4.30 24.45 1.93
N GLU A 1130 -3.12 24.48 2.57
CA GLU A 1130 -1.87 25.06 2.04
C GLU A 1130 -1.63 24.67 0.57
N ALA A 1131 -1.64 23.36 0.28
CA ALA A 1131 -1.38 22.83 -1.06
C ALA A 1131 -2.48 23.19 -2.08
N ALA A 1132 -3.76 23.23 -1.66
CA ALA A 1132 -4.86 23.67 -2.51
C ALA A 1132 -4.76 25.15 -2.87
N PHE A 1133 -4.51 26.02 -1.88
CA PHE A 1133 -4.27 27.44 -2.13
C PHE A 1133 -3.06 27.67 -3.05
N SER A 1134 -1.98 26.91 -2.83
CA SER A 1134 -0.76 26.94 -3.65
C SER A 1134 -1.04 26.57 -5.12
N PHE A 1135 -1.81 25.51 -5.37
CA PHE A 1135 -2.26 25.11 -6.70
C PHE A 1135 -3.01 26.26 -7.40
N TYR A 1136 -4.00 26.84 -6.72
CA TYR A 1136 -4.82 27.91 -7.30
C TYR A 1136 -4.04 29.22 -7.52
N LEU A 1137 -3.02 29.52 -6.70
CA LEU A 1137 -2.13 30.67 -6.96
C LEU A 1137 -1.38 30.52 -8.29
N VAL A 1138 -0.85 29.33 -8.60
CA VAL A 1138 -0.17 29.07 -9.89
C VAL A 1138 -1.15 29.10 -11.05
N LEU A 1139 -2.34 28.50 -10.88
CA LEU A 1139 -3.39 28.49 -11.92
C LEU A 1139 -3.80 29.90 -12.31
N TRP A 1140 -4.17 30.72 -11.33
CA TRP A 1140 -4.67 32.07 -11.62
C TRP A 1140 -3.60 33.00 -12.15
N GLU A 1141 -2.32 32.78 -11.82
CA GLU A 1141 -1.24 33.51 -12.48
C GLU A 1141 -1.09 33.11 -13.95
N LEU A 1142 -1.15 31.82 -14.30
CA LEU A 1142 -1.05 31.35 -15.68
C LEU A 1142 -2.17 31.94 -16.54
N VAL A 1143 -3.40 31.84 -16.04
CA VAL A 1143 -4.61 32.37 -16.65
C VAL A 1143 -4.51 33.88 -16.88
N LEU A 1144 -4.15 34.65 -15.84
CA LEU A 1144 -4.08 36.11 -15.92
C LEU A 1144 -2.85 36.63 -16.69
N MET A 1145 -1.83 35.80 -16.95
CA MET A 1145 -0.73 36.14 -17.88
C MET A 1145 -1.19 36.08 -19.35
N ALA A 1146 -2.03 35.11 -19.71
CA ALA A 1146 -2.50 34.93 -21.08
C ALA A 1146 -3.41 36.07 -21.57
N ASP A 1147 -4.37 36.47 -20.73
CA ASP A 1147 -5.41 37.43 -21.13
C ASP A 1147 -5.08 38.90 -20.81
N GLY A 1148 -3.98 39.17 -20.10
CA GLY A 1148 -3.64 40.52 -19.60
C GLY A 1148 -2.16 40.92 -19.64
N GLY A 1149 -1.26 40.02 -20.06
CA GLY A 1149 0.19 40.25 -20.00
C GLY A 1149 0.78 40.19 -18.57
N PRO A 1150 2.12 40.25 -18.45
CA PRO A 1150 2.78 40.27 -17.14
C PRO A 1150 2.49 41.58 -16.40
N ALA A 1151 2.32 41.48 -15.07
CA ALA A 1151 2.06 42.64 -14.22
C ALA A 1151 3.18 43.70 -14.31
N SER A 1152 2.90 44.78 -15.04
CA SER A 1152 3.81 45.92 -15.20
C SER A 1152 3.69 46.87 -14.00
N VAL A 1153 4.81 47.49 -13.61
CA VAL A 1153 4.83 48.43 -12.49
C VAL A 1153 4.49 49.83 -12.99
N THR A 1154 3.36 50.35 -12.55
CA THR A 1154 3.09 51.79 -12.52
C THR A 1154 3.99 52.42 -11.47
N THR A 1155 5.06 53.09 -11.91
CA THR A 1155 5.99 53.80 -11.03
C THR A 1155 5.29 55.02 -10.41
N THR A 1156 4.88 54.94 -9.15
CA THR A 1156 4.51 56.12 -8.37
C THR A 1156 5.76 56.94 -8.09
N ALA A 1157 5.91 58.07 -8.79
CA ALA A 1157 7.02 58.98 -8.60
C ALA A 1157 6.91 59.69 -7.25
N ILE A 1158 7.75 59.31 -6.28
CA ILE A 1158 7.99 60.07 -5.04
C ILE A 1158 9.49 60.31 -4.91
N SER A 1159 9.87 61.58 -5.07
CA SER A 1159 11.15 62.23 -4.75
C SER A 1159 12.42 61.36 -4.72
N ALA A 1160 13.12 61.29 -5.85
CA ALA A 1160 14.55 60.96 -5.86
C ALA A 1160 15.36 62.15 -5.30
N ASN A 1161 15.60 62.19 -3.99
CA ASN A 1161 16.59 63.09 -3.39
C ASN A 1161 17.01 62.68 -1.95
N GLN A 1162 17.71 61.54 -1.80
CA GLN A 1162 18.60 61.22 -0.65
C GLN A 1162 19.22 59.80 -0.82
N ALA A 1163 20.03 59.59 -1.86
CA ALA A 1163 20.72 58.30 -2.09
C ALA A 1163 22.10 58.48 -2.78
N THR A 1164 22.85 59.53 -2.39
CA THR A 1164 24.15 59.86 -3.00
C THR A 1164 25.26 60.18 -1.97
N GLN A 1165 25.15 59.62 -0.77
CA GLN A 1165 26.25 59.46 0.20
C GLN A 1165 26.14 58.06 0.83
N PHE A 1166 27.26 57.51 1.32
CA PHE A 1166 27.42 56.11 1.79
C PHE A 1166 27.47 55.01 0.70
N GLY A 1167 28.21 55.24 -0.39
CA GLY A 1167 28.57 54.20 -1.37
C GLY A 1167 30.06 54.11 -1.74
N ARG A 1168 30.95 54.90 -1.12
CA ARG A 1168 32.40 54.93 -1.42
C ARG A 1168 33.27 55.30 -0.20
N ARG A 1169 33.52 54.33 0.70
CA ARG A 1169 34.71 54.26 1.59
C ARG A 1169 34.67 53.01 2.50
N ARG A 1170 35.13 51.87 1.98
CA ARG A 1170 35.75 50.77 2.77
C ARG A 1170 36.37 49.70 1.86
N LEU A 1171 37.49 50.06 1.26
CA LEU A 1171 38.51 49.15 0.72
C LEU A 1171 39.83 49.94 0.73
N ARG A 1172 40.88 49.39 1.37
CA ARG A 1172 41.94 50.12 2.12
C ARG A 1172 41.36 50.77 3.39
N ALA A 1173 41.88 50.58 4.61
CA ALA A 1173 43.04 49.84 5.10
C ALA A 1173 42.77 49.48 6.60
N ILE A 1174 43.49 48.59 7.32
CA ILE A 1174 44.52 47.56 7.03
C ILE A 1174 45.58 47.96 6.00
N ARG A 1175 46.76 48.45 6.39
CA ARG A 1175 47.19 48.85 7.75
C ARG A 1175 46.23 49.83 8.41
#